data_AF-A0A2G6EDQ2-F1
#
_entry.id   AF-A0A2G6EDQ2-F1
#
_cell.length_a   1.000
_cell.length_b   1.000
_cell.length_c   1.000
_cell.angle_alpha   90.00
_cell.angle_beta   90.00
_cell.angle_gamma   90.00
#
_symmetry.space_group_name_H-M   'P 1'
#
loop_
_entity.id
_entity.type
_entity.pdbx_description
1 polymer ?
#
loop_
_entity_poly.entity_id
_entity_poly.type
_entity_poly.pdbx_seq_one_letter_code
_entity_poly.pdbx_strand_id
1 'polypeptide(L)'
;MSSADALKNDRSEHDQMLWQRFAVEFRFPVVFTDGLFVAGNPTLADTLDATNPGEMTHRVLFVIDHGVVAAMPSIVRDIEALVDASADRIDMIAAPRILPGGEAVKTDLAAMTALQSEVAALHLDRHAWIVAIGGGALLDAVGLVAATSHRGIRHLRVPTTVLSQNDSGVGVKNGVNLYGQKNWLGTFRPPEAVINDHAFIRALPERDRVAGMAEAVKVALIRDAAFHHWITEQQEALARFDDEAMKYLIRRCAELHMQQIGTGGDPFETGNARPLDFGHWAAHRLEQLSGYQLRHGEAVALGIALDTRYSVLDGRLEEGQDTAVCRLLESLGFKLWHDSLDTPGGNGRLALLQGLADFREHLGGKLCITLLDDIGRGVEVDAMDHAKIEAAIDWLRARAGDLTQNSGTSENHPPSSESDSNTGMSPAAIEANERPAANEARHAMASRSPSTAAAAALLDQWLDQRLDGDDRAWLASQVAIVAQSRNRRDLHIALGLAPRRLGNADLSLNDAERTQADALSGGWRAAGWSIDETARTRLLLAATEAPLDFGETFVDLCRYADLSETICYYRATAILPWNPTIDAQMGEALRSNVRAVFEAVAHDNPWPRQHFDEQRWNQMVLKALFIESPLWPFVGLDERANAELARILHDYTHERRAAGRKIRPELWRCLAPHASGAMLAELRDVVETGRAHEALAIARALPLAAAGSEAAVLCSELEPTHKALFERARALDWAQIANTEETLP
;
A
#
# COMPACT_ATOMS: atom_id res chain seq x y z
N MET A 1 17.35 52.39 55.31
CA MET A 1 16.46 53.54 55.02
C MET A 1 17.09 54.29 53.87
N SER A 2 16.47 54.66 52.76
CA SER A 2 15.09 54.62 52.24
C SER A 2 15.24 55.23 50.82
N SER A 3 14.65 54.76 49.73
CA SER A 3 13.21 54.86 49.49
C SER A 3 12.71 53.71 48.63
N ALA A 4 12.10 52.76 49.32
CA ALA A 4 11.20 51.76 48.79
C ALA A 4 9.77 52.34 48.68
N ASP A 5 9.59 53.48 48.00
CA ASP A 5 8.28 54.14 47.88
C ASP A 5 8.07 54.70 46.47
N ALA A 6 7.87 53.81 45.48
CA ALA A 6 7.21 54.16 44.21
C ALA A 6 6.61 52.97 43.45
N LEU A 7 6.42 51.81 44.09
CA LEU A 7 5.69 50.68 43.49
C LEU A 7 4.58 50.22 44.45
N LYS A 8 3.59 51.09 44.60
CA LYS A 8 2.24 50.68 44.99
C LYS A 8 1.32 51.03 43.82
N ASN A 9 0.55 50.03 43.40
CA ASN A 9 -0.51 50.05 42.41
C ASN A 9 -0.08 50.03 40.94
N ASP A 10 0.32 48.85 40.46
CA ASP A 10 -0.40 48.23 39.33
C ASP A 10 -0.22 46.71 39.39
N ARG A 11 -1.11 46.03 40.13
CA ARG A 11 -1.29 44.58 40.03
C ARG A 11 -2.51 44.37 39.14
N SER A 12 -2.29 44.36 37.83
CA SER A 12 -3.27 43.92 36.84
C SER A 12 -2.78 42.60 36.19
N GLU A 13 -3.37 41.50 36.67
CA GLU A 13 -3.71 40.22 36.03
C GLU A 13 -2.90 39.57 34.87
N HIS A 14 -1.62 39.87 34.61
CA HIS A 14 -0.86 39.18 33.55
C HIS A 14 0.55 38.71 33.98
N ASP A 15 0.65 37.80 34.94
CA ASP A 15 1.93 37.16 35.30
C ASP A 15 1.80 35.65 35.58
N GLN A 16 1.13 34.92 34.68
CA GLN A 16 0.98 33.45 34.74
C GLN A 16 1.73 32.69 33.62
N MET A 17 2.58 33.35 32.82
CA MET A 17 3.22 32.70 31.65
C MET A 17 4.74 32.74 31.72
N LEU A 18 5.35 31.56 31.85
CA LEU A 18 6.80 31.35 31.79
C LEU A 18 7.20 30.94 30.38
N TRP A 19 8.03 31.74 29.73
CA TRP A 19 8.59 31.44 28.42
C TRP A 19 9.97 30.77 28.57
N GLN A 20 10.12 29.56 28.03
CA GLN A 20 11.41 28.90 27.88
C GLN A 20 11.79 28.87 26.39
N ARG A 21 13.04 29.23 26.08
CA ARG A 21 13.60 29.12 24.73
C ARG A 21 14.84 28.22 24.76
N PHE A 22 14.94 27.30 23.82
CA PHE A 22 16.14 26.50 23.55
C PHE A 22 16.23 26.23 22.04
N ALA A 23 17.41 25.85 21.57
CA ALA A 23 17.66 25.49 20.18
C ALA A 23 18.31 24.10 20.13
N VAL A 24 17.99 23.31 19.11
CA VAL A 24 18.59 22.01 18.86
C VAL A 24 19.36 22.11 17.55
N GLU A 25 20.66 21.81 17.60
CA GLU A 25 21.51 21.73 16.41
C GLU A 25 21.41 20.33 15.83
N PHE A 26 21.18 20.23 14.52
CA PHE A 26 21.23 18.97 13.77
C PHE A 26 22.46 18.98 12.86
N ARG A 27 23.25 17.91 12.93
CA ARG A 27 24.44 17.70 12.09
C ARG A 27 24.48 16.25 11.63
N PHE A 28 24.55 16.03 10.33
CA PHE A 28 24.69 14.71 9.73
C PHE A 28 25.55 14.79 8.46
N PRO A 29 26.43 13.81 8.19
CA PRO A 29 27.19 13.76 6.96
C PRO A 29 26.38 13.15 5.81
N VAL A 30 26.67 13.61 4.60
CA VAL A 30 26.33 12.93 3.34
C VAL A 30 27.64 12.47 2.73
N VAL A 31 27.86 11.17 2.73
CA VAL A 31 29.11 10.53 2.29
C VAL A 31 28.89 9.94 0.90
N PHE A 32 29.89 10.08 0.02
CA PHE A 32 29.87 9.52 -1.32
C PHE A 32 30.91 8.42 -1.43
N THR A 33 30.53 7.27 -1.97
CA THR A 33 31.42 6.11 -2.14
C THR A 33 31.06 5.35 -3.42
N ASP A 34 31.88 4.37 -3.77
CA ASP A 34 31.62 3.44 -4.87
C ASP A 34 31.93 2.03 -4.37
N GLY A 35 30.89 1.21 -4.21
CA GLY A 35 30.96 -0.15 -3.66
C GLY A 35 31.01 -0.16 -2.14
N LEU A 36 29.99 0.38 -1.47
CA LEU A 36 29.87 0.45 0.00
C LEU A 36 30.05 -0.91 0.68
N PHE A 37 29.48 -1.96 0.08
CA PHE A 37 29.50 -3.32 0.62
C PHE A 37 30.61 -4.20 0.05
N VAL A 38 31.59 -3.62 -0.65
CA VAL A 38 32.80 -4.34 -1.03
C VAL A 38 33.63 -4.60 0.23
N ALA A 39 34.04 -5.85 0.45
CA ALA A 39 34.89 -6.23 1.57
C ALA A 39 36.15 -5.35 1.64
N GLY A 40 36.34 -4.67 2.77
CA GLY A 40 37.45 -3.74 3.00
C GLY A 40 37.16 -2.27 2.68
N ASN A 41 35.96 -1.91 2.19
CA ASN A 41 35.55 -0.52 2.13
C ASN A 41 35.21 -0.02 3.55
N PRO A 42 35.98 0.92 4.14
CA PRO A 42 35.77 1.33 5.52
C PRO A 42 34.59 2.31 5.68
N THR A 43 33.98 2.78 4.59
CA THR A 43 33.02 3.89 4.57
C THR A 43 31.88 3.71 5.58
N LEU A 44 31.28 2.51 5.67
CA LEU A 44 30.16 2.28 6.60
C LEU A 44 30.63 2.43 8.06
N ALA A 45 31.69 1.72 8.43
CA ALA A 45 32.22 1.72 9.79
C ALA A 45 32.76 3.10 10.19
N ASP A 46 33.48 3.78 9.29
CA ASP A 46 34.00 5.13 9.50
C ASP A 46 32.88 6.16 9.69
N THR A 47 31.77 6.00 8.96
CA THR A 47 30.60 6.88 9.11
C THR A 47 29.91 6.66 10.46
N LEU A 48 29.75 5.41 10.90
CA LEU A 48 29.17 5.09 12.21
C LEU A 48 30.04 5.63 13.35
N ASP A 49 31.36 5.46 13.28
CA ASP A 49 32.30 5.98 14.28
C ASP A 49 32.33 7.51 14.33
N ALA A 50 32.33 8.17 13.16
CA ALA A 50 32.39 9.63 13.08
C ALA A 50 31.12 10.30 13.65
N THR A 51 29.98 9.65 13.51
CA THR A 51 28.68 10.17 13.98
C THR A 51 28.37 9.78 15.43
N ASN A 52 29.11 8.81 15.97
CA ASN A 52 28.95 8.35 17.33
C ASN A 52 30.30 7.95 17.97
N PRO A 53 31.16 8.95 18.29
CA PRO A 53 32.48 8.68 18.82
C PRO A 53 32.42 8.10 20.24
N GLY A 54 33.22 7.06 20.50
CA GLY A 54 33.41 6.48 21.83
C GLY A 54 32.61 5.20 22.11
N GLU A 55 31.74 4.77 21.19
CA GLU A 55 31.14 3.43 21.22
C GLU A 55 32.13 2.43 20.59
N MET A 56 32.38 1.30 21.25
CA MET A 56 33.37 0.33 20.75
C MET A 56 32.84 -0.48 19.57
N THR A 57 31.54 -0.80 19.57
CA THR A 57 30.90 -1.62 18.53
C THR A 57 29.45 -1.16 18.37
N HIS A 58 29.04 -0.81 17.15
CA HIS A 58 27.70 -0.30 16.86
C HIS A 58 26.74 -1.45 16.58
N ARG A 59 25.63 -1.50 17.29
CA ARG A 59 24.54 -2.46 17.06
C ARG A 59 23.69 -2.02 15.88
N VAL A 60 23.60 -2.83 14.83
CA VAL A 60 22.96 -2.46 13.55
C VAL A 60 21.89 -3.47 13.15
N LEU A 61 20.73 -2.94 12.74
CA LEU A 61 19.70 -3.66 11.98
C LEU A 61 19.65 -3.11 10.55
N PHE A 62 19.87 -3.96 9.56
CA PHE A 62 19.76 -3.60 8.15
C PHE A 62 18.33 -3.82 7.65
N VAL A 63 17.80 -2.87 6.88
CA VAL A 63 16.50 -2.96 6.20
C VAL A 63 16.71 -2.67 4.72
N ILE A 64 16.31 -3.59 3.85
CA ILE A 64 16.63 -3.56 2.41
C ILE A 64 15.35 -3.57 1.59
N ASP A 65 15.30 -2.72 0.56
CA ASP A 65 14.28 -2.75 -0.48
C ASP A 65 14.38 -4.04 -1.31
N HIS A 66 13.27 -4.74 -1.48
CA HIS A 66 13.20 -5.96 -2.30
C HIS A 66 13.73 -5.77 -3.73
N GLY A 67 13.49 -4.61 -4.36
CA GLY A 67 14.00 -4.29 -5.68
C GLY A 67 15.53 -4.19 -5.74
N VAL A 68 16.18 -3.78 -4.65
CA VAL A 68 17.65 -3.80 -4.52
C VAL A 68 18.16 -5.23 -4.48
N VAL A 69 17.52 -6.10 -3.70
CA VAL A 69 17.89 -7.54 -3.65
C VAL A 69 17.70 -8.20 -5.02
N ALA A 70 16.63 -7.85 -5.73
CA ALA A 70 16.37 -8.36 -7.08
C ALA A 70 17.44 -7.90 -8.10
N ALA A 71 17.87 -6.64 -8.03
CA ALA A 71 18.89 -6.08 -8.93
C ALA A 71 20.31 -6.49 -8.55
N MET A 72 20.58 -6.74 -7.26
CA MET A 72 21.88 -7.11 -6.71
C MET A 72 21.74 -8.34 -5.80
N PRO A 73 21.63 -9.56 -6.36
CA PRO A 73 21.33 -10.77 -5.57
C PRO A 73 22.38 -11.13 -4.50
N SER A 74 23.62 -10.64 -4.62
CA SER A 74 24.67 -10.86 -3.63
C SER A 74 24.61 -9.92 -2.43
N ILE A 75 23.79 -8.86 -2.45
CA ILE A 75 23.86 -7.74 -1.50
C ILE A 75 23.79 -8.18 -0.02
N VAL A 76 22.95 -9.16 0.30
CA VAL A 76 22.83 -9.70 1.68
C VAL A 76 24.14 -10.34 2.13
N ARG A 77 24.73 -11.18 1.26
CA ARG A 77 26.02 -11.83 1.52
C ARG A 77 27.17 -10.82 1.57
N ASP A 78 27.10 -9.77 0.75
CA ASP A 78 28.13 -8.74 0.70
C ASP A 78 28.08 -7.86 1.99
N ILE A 79 26.88 -7.60 2.54
CA ILE A 79 26.70 -6.99 3.86
C ILE A 79 27.27 -7.89 4.96
N GLU A 80 26.93 -9.18 4.96
CA GLU A 80 27.47 -10.16 5.92
C GLU A 80 29.01 -10.18 5.89
N ALA A 81 29.61 -10.23 4.71
CA ALA A 81 31.06 -10.23 4.55
C ALA A 81 31.72 -8.92 5.01
N LEU A 82 31.08 -7.77 4.79
CA LEU A 82 31.55 -6.47 5.29
C LEU A 82 31.52 -6.42 6.82
N VAL A 83 30.42 -6.89 7.42
CA VAL A 83 30.25 -6.95 8.88
C VAL A 83 31.27 -7.90 9.50
N ASP A 84 31.47 -9.09 8.93
CA ASP A 84 32.50 -10.04 9.39
C ASP A 84 33.91 -9.43 9.35
N ALA A 85 34.22 -8.66 8.30
CA ALA A 85 35.49 -7.95 8.17
C ALA A 85 35.64 -6.76 9.13
N SER A 86 34.54 -6.28 9.72
CA SER A 86 34.47 -5.12 10.62
C SER A 86 33.82 -5.47 11.97
N ALA A 87 33.92 -6.74 12.40
CA ALA A 87 33.19 -7.27 13.55
C ALA A 87 33.62 -6.64 14.90
N ASP A 88 34.79 -5.99 14.93
CA ASP A 88 35.23 -5.17 16.07
C ASP A 88 34.46 -3.85 16.19
N ARG A 89 33.86 -3.37 15.10
CA ARG A 89 33.17 -2.06 15.00
C ARG A 89 31.67 -2.18 14.75
N ILE A 90 31.19 -3.24 14.11
CA ILE A 90 29.78 -3.42 13.75
C ILE A 90 29.28 -4.77 14.25
N ASP A 91 28.19 -4.74 15.01
CA ASP A 91 27.45 -5.91 15.47
C ASP A 91 26.09 -5.97 14.76
N MET A 92 25.94 -6.90 13.82
CA MET A 92 24.67 -7.10 13.09
C MET A 92 23.73 -7.97 13.92
N ILE A 93 22.68 -7.34 14.46
CA ILE A 93 21.83 -7.95 15.51
C ILE A 93 20.88 -9.02 14.96
N ALA A 94 20.54 -8.95 13.68
CA ALA A 94 19.70 -9.91 12.99
C ALA A 94 20.02 -9.91 11.49
N ALA A 95 19.58 -10.96 10.78
CA ALA A 95 19.65 -11.00 9.33
C ALA A 95 18.94 -9.78 8.72
N PRO A 96 19.42 -9.23 7.57
CA PRO A 96 18.81 -8.06 6.96
C PRO A 96 17.32 -8.26 6.66
N ARG A 97 16.51 -7.27 7.07
CA ARG A 97 15.07 -7.28 6.89
C ARG A 97 14.70 -6.78 5.50
N ILE A 98 14.09 -7.64 4.69
CA ILE A 98 13.64 -7.26 3.34
C ILE A 98 12.19 -6.77 3.40
N LEU A 99 11.94 -5.58 2.88
CA LEU A 99 10.59 -4.99 2.77
C LEU A 99 10.20 -4.80 1.29
N PRO A 100 8.89 -4.67 0.99
CA PRO A 100 8.44 -4.27 -0.34
C PRO A 100 9.15 -3.00 -0.81
N GLY A 101 9.46 -2.93 -2.10
CA GLY A 101 10.07 -1.74 -2.69
C GLY A 101 9.07 -0.71 -3.17
N GLY A 102 9.56 0.49 -3.45
CA GLY A 102 8.77 1.59 -4.01
C GLY A 102 7.63 2.07 -3.09
N GLU A 103 6.62 2.73 -3.66
CA GLU A 103 5.52 3.33 -2.89
C GLU A 103 4.65 2.32 -2.12
N ALA A 104 4.71 1.02 -2.46
CA ALA A 104 3.95 -0.02 -1.76
C ALA A 104 4.28 -0.06 -0.25
N VAL A 105 5.56 0.11 0.11
CA VAL A 105 6.00 0.11 1.52
C VAL A 105 5.39 1.25 2.33
N LYS A 106 5.10 2.39 1.68
CA LYS A 106 4.48 3.54 2.31
C LYS A 106 3.00 3.36 2.55
N THR A 107 2.36 2.37 1.96
CA THR A 107 0.96 2.03 2.26
C THR A 107 0.81 0.89 3.27
N ASP A 108 1.91 0.19 3.58
CA ASP A 108 1.92 -0.99 4.43
C ASP A 108 2.23 -0.63 5.90
N LEU A 109 1.23 -0.13 6.62
CA LEU A 109 1.36 0.14 8.06
C LEU A 109 1.63 -1.13 8.88
N ALA A 110 1.24 -2.31 8.38
CA ALA A 110 1.51 -3.57 9.07
C ALA A 110 3.01 -3.90 9.01
N ALA A 111 3.67 -3.70 7.87
CA ALA A 111 5.13 -3.82 7.76
C ALA A 111 5.86 -2.85 8.71
N MET A 112 5.37 -1.60 8.85
CA MET A 112 5.96 -0.63 9.79
C MET A 112 5.80 -1.07 11.25
N THR A 113 4.61 -1.54 11.60
CA THR A 113 4.32 -2.05 12.95
C THR A 113 5.14 -3.32 13.24
N ALA A 114 5.32 -4.19 12.24
CA ALA A 114 6.14 -5.39 12.35
C ALA A 114 7.63 -5.04 12.56
N LEU A 115 8.16 -4.04 11.83
CA LEU A 115 9.54 -3.57 12.02
C LEU A 115 9.73 -2.94 13.41
N GLN A 116 8.76 -2.17 13.92
CA GLN A 116 8.78 -1.68 15.30
C GLN A 116 8.72 -2.82 16.33
N SER A 117 7.93 -3.86 16.06
CA SER A 117 7.85 -5.04 16.93
C SER A 117 9.18 -5.80 16.97
N GLU A 118 9.86 -5.88 15.83
CA GLU A 118 11.19 -6.48 15.69
C GLU A 118 12.26 -5.66 16.44
N VAL A 119 12.25 -4.34 16.30
CA VAL A 119 13.08 -3.42 17.09
C VAL A 119 12.93 -3.68 18.60
N ALA A 120 11.69 -3.86 19.07
CA ALA A 120 11.41 -4.16 20.48
C ALA A 120 11.90 -5.57 20.89
N ALA A 121 11.68 -6.58 20.04
CA ALA A 121 12.07 -7.97 20.31
C ALA A 121 13.59 -8.17 20.32
N LEU A 122 14.33 -7.44 19.48
CA LEU A 122 15.79 -7.45 19.41
C LEU A 122 16.45 -6.55 20.47
N HIS A 123 15.65 -5.91 21.33
CA HIS A 123 16.11 -4.98 22.36
C HIS A 123 17.05 -3.91 21.79
N LEU A 124 16.71 -3.35 20.62
CA LEU A 124 17.43 -2.21 20.05
C LEU A 124 17.09 -0.97 20.85
N ASP A 125 18.07 -0.43 21.55
CA ASP A 125 17.91 0.80 22.33
C ASP A 125 18.08 2.05 21.44
N ARG A 126 18.00 3.23 22.05
CA ARG A 126 18.15 4.52 21.36
C ARG A 126 19.54 4.75 20.73
N HIS A 127 20.55 3.96 21.10
CA HIS A 127 21.92 4.05 20.60
C HIS A 127 22.17 3.06 19.46
N ALA A 128 21.32 2.04 19.30
CA ALA A 128 21.33 1.17 18.14
C ALA A 128 21.02 1.93 16.84
N TRP A 129 21.37 1.30 15.72
CA TRP A 129 21.22 1.83 14.38
C TRP A 129 20.25 1.01 13.55
N ILE A 130 19.39 1.70 12.81
CA ILE A 130 18.67 1.14 11.67
C ILE A 130 19.31 1.69 10.40
N VAL A 131 19.85 0.80 9.57
CA VAL A 131 20.43 1.14 8.26
C VAL A 131 19.41 0.79 7.18
N ALA A 132 18.82 1.80 6.52
CA ALA A 132 17.84 1.63 5.47
C ALA A 132 18.51 1.71 4.08
N ILE A 133 18.34 0.68 3.24
CA ILE A 133 18.96 0.55 1.92
C ILE A 133 17.85 0.48 0.86
N GLY A 134 17.56 1.59 0.19
CA GLY A 134 16.49 1.65 -0.80
C GLY A 134 16.26 2.99 -1.47
N GLY A 135 15.20 3.07 -2.28
CA GLY A 135 14.71 4.34 -2.83
C GLY A 135 14.04 5.20 -1.77
N GLY A 136 13.67 6.44 -2.12
CA GLY A 136 13.09 7.42 -1.18
C GLY A 136 11.90 6.89 -0.38
N ALA A 137 11.06 6.04 -1.00
CA ALA A 137 9.90 5.47 -0.34
C ALA A 137 10.25 4.58 0.86
N LEU A 138 11.24 3.69 0.72
CA LEU A 138 11.72 2.84 1.81
C LEU A 138 12.41 3.68 2.90
N LEU A 139 13.25 4.64 2.49
CA LEU A 139 13.97 5.51 3.42
C LEU A 139 13.02 6.35 4.29
N ASP A 140 11.93 6.85 3.71
CA ASP A 140 10.88 7.59 4.43
C ASP A 140 10.17 6.69 5.45
N ALA A 141 9.77 5.49 5.02
CA ALA A 141 9.00 4.55 5.84
C ALA A 141 9.84 4.03 7.02
N VAL A 142 11.08 3.58 6.76
CA VAL A 142 12.01 3.15 7.81
C VAL A 142 12.43 4.32 8.69
N GLY A 143 12.59 5.51 8.11
CA GLY A 143 12.86 6.73 8.86
C GLY A 143 11.76 7.09 9.84
N LEU A 144 10.48 6.87 9.49
CA LEU A 144 9.36 7.03 10.41
C LEU A 144 9.44 6.02 11.57
N VAL A 145 9.76 4.76 11.26
CA VAL A 145 9.96 3.72 12.28
C VAL A 145 11.10 4.08 13.22
N ALA A 146 12.23 4.54 12.70
CA ALA A 146 13.38 4.97 13.51
C ALA A 146 13.05 6.20 14.36
N ALA A 147 12.34 7.19 13.80
CA ALA A 147 11.94 8.41 14.51
C ALA A 147 10.98 8.14 15.69
N THR A 148 10.14 7.12 15.58
CA THR A 148 9.06 6.85 16.54
C THR A 148 9.42 5.74 17.54
N SER A 149 10.27 4.78 17.16
CA SER A 149 10.82 3.77 18.07
C SER A 149 11.71 4.43 19.12
N HIS A 150 11.50 4.14 20.40
CA HIS A 150 12.19 4.80 21.52
C HIS A 150 12.19 6.35 21.48
N ARG A 151 11.25 6.96 20.73
CA ARG A 151 11.23 8.40 20.40
C ARG A 151 12.49 8.89 19.65
N GLY A 152 13.16 7.98 18.94
CA GLY A 152 14.35 8.24 18.15
C GLY A 152 15.43 7.17 18.39
N ILE A 153 15.46 6.17 17.52
CA ILE A 153 16.63 5.30 17.29
C ILE A 153 17.46 5.92 16.16
N ARG A 154 18.78 5.69 16.14
CA ARG A 154 19.65 6.22 15.10
C ARG A 154 19.32 5.60 13.74
N HIS A 155 19.34 6.43 12.70
CA HIS A 155 18.96 6.08 11.34
C HIS A 155 20.07 6.49 10.38
N LEU A 156 20.57 5.51 9.63
CA LEU A 156 21.48 5.73 8.51
C LEU A 156 20.75 5.39 7.22
N ARG A 157 20.78 6.33 6.26
CA ARG A 157 20.17 6.12 4.94
C ARG A 157 21.24 5.73 3.92
N VAL A 158 20.96 4.70 3.12
CA VAL A 158 21.74 4.31 1.94
C VAL A 158 20.81 4.41 0.73
N PRO A 159 20.75 5.58 0.06
CA PRO A 159 19.82 5.79 -1.05
C PRO A 159 20.30 5.07 -2.31
N THR A 160 19.40 4.34 -2.96
CA THR A 160 19.75 3.46 -4.10
C THR A 160 19.22 3.92 -5.46
N THR A 161 18.52 5.05 -5.54
CA THR A 161 18.07 5.63 -6.81
C THR A 161 18.72 6.98 -7.06
N VAL A 162 18.80 7.41 -8.32
CA VAL A 162 19.29 8.75 -8.66
C VAL A 162 18.46 9.81 -7.92
N LEU A 163 17.13 9.66 -7.90
CA LEU A 163 16.22 10.56 -7.18
C LEU A 163 16.53 10.61 -5.67
N SER A 164 16.75 9.47 -5.02
CA SER A 164 16.99 9.45 -3.58
C SER A 164 18.39 9.91 -3.19
N GLN A 165 19.41 9.69 -4.03
CA GLN A 165 20.75 10.23 -3.80
C GLN A 165 20.82 11.75 -4.05
N ASN A 166 19.97 12.28 -4.93
CA ASN A 166 19.88 13.71 -5.27
C ASN A 166 19.12 14.55 -4.23
N ASP A 167 18.02 14.00 -3.69
CA ASP A 167 16.99 14.77 -2.98
C ASP A 167 16.42 13.95 -1.80
N SER A 168 15.40 13.12 -2.03
CA SER A 168 14.58 12.51 -0.96
C SER A 168 15.36 11.73 0.11
N GLY A 169 16.48 11.08 -0.24
CA GLY A 169 17.34 10.39 0.71
C GLY A 169 18.22 11.32 1.55
N VAL A 170 18.49 12.53 1.05
CA VAL A 170 19.27 13.62 1.67
C VAL A 170 18.36 14.63 2.41
N GLY A 171 17.12 14.24 2.70
CA GLY A 171 16.14 15.08 3.39
C GLY A 171 16.02 14.85 4.90
N VAL A 172 15.17 15.66 5.54
CA VAL A 172 14.79 15.54 6.97
C VAL A 172 13.39 14.97 7.18
N LYS A 173 12.67 14.72 6.09
CA LYS A 173 11.29 14.23 6.10
C LYS A 173 11.27 12.71 6.14
N ASN A 174 10.32 12.17 6.87
CA ASN A 174 9.98 10.75 6.90
C ASN A 174 8.46 10.63 6.85
N GLY A 175 7.92 9.64 6.16
CA GLY A 175 6.47 9.50 6.09
C GLY A 175 5.96 8.28 5.37
N VAL A 176 4.69 8.00 5.62
CA VAL A 176 3.91 6.93 5.01
C VAL A 176 2.57 7.50 4.52
N ASN A 177 2.00 6.83 3.54
CA ASN A 177 0.73 7.18 2.93
C ASN A 177 -0.41 6.64 3.82
N LEU A 178 -1.41 7.46 4.09
CA LEU A 178 -2.56 7.06 4.89
C LEU A 178 -3.82 7.73 4.37
N TYR A 179 -4.96 7.03 4.47
CA TYR A 179 -6.25 7.51 3.97
C TYR A 179 -6.24 7.92 2.49
N GLY A 180 -5.42 7.25 1.67
CA GLY A 180 -5.25 7.58 0.25
C GLY A 180 -4.43 8.85 -0.01
N GLN A 181 -3.87 9.47 1.02
CA GLN A 181 -3.05 10.68 0.91
C GLN A 181 -1.56 10.34 1.05
N LYS A 182 -0.74 10.94 0.18
CA LYS A 182 0.73 10.78 0.21
C LYS A 182 1.31 11.45 1.46
N ASN A 183 2.30 10.81 2.09
CA ASN A 183 3.05 11.37 3.24
C ASN A 183 2.19 11.91 4.40
N TRP A 184 0.97 11.38 4.57
CA TRP A 184 0.01 11.89 5.55
C TRP A 184 0.48 11.72 6.99
N LEU A 185 1.08 10.55 7.30
CA LEU A 185 1.64 10.28 8.62
C LEU A 185 3.17 10.35 8.51
N GLY A 186 3.80 11.23 9.26
CA GLY A 186 5.23 11.47 9.11
C GLY A 186 5.88 12.19 10.28
N THR A 187 7.20 12.39 10.15
CA THR A 187 8.02 13.17 11.08
C THR A 187 9.03 14.00 10.32
N PHE A 188 9.40 15.13 10.91
CA PHE A 188 10.62 15.85 10.55
C PHE A 188 11.72 15.43 11.52
N ARG A 189 12.58 14.52 11.07
CA ARG A 189 13.74 14.02 11.84
C ARG A 189 14.88 13.71 10.86
N PRO A 190 15.97 14.49 10.88
CA PRO A 190 17.15 14.17 10.09
C PRO A 190 17.70 12.77 10.40
N PRO A 191 18.28 12.06 9.43
CA PRO A 191 19.09 10.89 9.72
C PRO A 191 20.38 11.29 10.45
N GLU A 192 21.05 10.35 11.09
CA GLU A 192 22.38 10.56 11.66
C GLU A 192 23.45 10.57 10.57
N ALA A 193 23.21 9.88 9.44
CA ALA A 193 24.08 9.89 8.27
C ALA A 193 23.33 9.46 6.99
N VAL A 194 23.85 9.91 5.85
CA VAL A 194 23.46 9.41 4.52
C VAL A 194 24.72 8.94 3.80
N ILE A 195 24.67 7.77 3.17
CA ILE A 195 25.74 7.24 2.32
C ILE A 195 25.21 7.00 0.92
N ASN A 196 25.62 7.84 -0.02
CA ASN A 196 25.35 7.68 -1.45
C ASN A 196 26.42 6.79 -2.07
N ASP A 197 26.01 5.60 -2.52
CA ASP A 197 26.89 4.65 -3.20
C ASP A 197 26.54 4.57 -4.69
N HIS A 198 27.52 4.88 -5.53
CA HIS A 198 27.36 4.87 -6.99
C HIS A 198 27.10 3.47 -7.56
N ALA A 199 27.50 2.40 -6.86
CA ALA A 199 27.26 1.03 -7.32
C ALA A 199 25.76 0.73 -7.52
N PHE A 200 24.87 1.31 -6.70
CA PHE A 200 23.43 1.18 -6.87
C PHE A 200 22.92 1.84 -8.15
N ILE A 201 23.52 2.96 -8.55
CA ILE A 201 23.12 3.68 -9.77
C ILE A 201 23.46 2.87 -11.02
N ARG A 202 24.53 2.07 -10.99
CA ARG A 202 24.87 1.13 -12.08
C ARG A 202 23.90 -0.04 -12.20
N ALA A 203 23.36 -0.51 -11.07
CA ALA A 203 22.40 -1.62 -11.03
C ALA A 203 20.94 -1.18 -11.29
N LEU A 204 20.66 0.12 -11.22
CA LEU A 204 19.31 0.67 -11.33
C LEU A 204 18.75 0.53 -12.76
N PRO A 205 17.47 0.16 -12.94
CA PRO A 205 16.84 0.16 -14.26
C PRO A 205 16.96 1.53 -14.96
N GLU A 206 17.18 1.51 -16.27
CA GLU A 206 17.40 2.72 -17.07
C GLU A 206 16.33 3.79 -16.85
N ARG A 207 15.05 3.38 -16.87
CA ARG A 207 13.91 4.28 -16.66
C ARG A 207 13.98 5.02 -15.32
N ASP A 208 14.47 4.37 -14.27
CA ASP A 208 14.63 4.97 -12.94
C ASP A 208 15.88 5.85 -12.83
N ARG A 209 16.93 5.56 -13.61
CA ARG A 209 18.10 6.44 -13.75
C ARG A 209 17.70 7.75 -14.44
N VAL A 210 16.97 7.65 -15.55
CA VAL A 210 16.42 8.81 -16.27
C VAL A 210 15.53 9.62 -15.35
N ALA A 211 14.50 8.99 -14.75
CA ALA A 211 13.53 9.69 -13.90
C ALA A 211 14.20 10.52 -12.80
N GLY A 212 15.24 10.01 -12.15
CA GLY A 212 15.91 10.75 -11.07
C GLY A 212 16.72 11.98 -11.52
N MET A 213 17.10 12.08 -12.80
CA MET A 213 17.79 13.27 -13.31
C MET A 213 16.90 14.51 -13.39
N ALA A 214 15.57 14.33 -13.41
CA ALA A 214 14.61 15.45 -13.46
C ALA A 214 14.79 16.40 -12.26
N GLU A 215 15.06 15.85 -11.08
CA GLU A 215 15.28 16.65 -9.86
C GLU A 215 16.56 17.47 -9.92
N ALA A 216 17.62 16.95 -10.52
CA ALA A 216 18.85 17.70 -10.70
C ALA A 216 18.64 18.86 -11.69
N VAL A 217 17.91 18.64 -12.78
CA VAL A 217 17.53 19.68 -13.74
C VAL A 217 16.65 20.73 -13.05
N LYS A 218 15.64 20.31 -12.29
CA LYS A 218 14.78 21.18 -11.47
C LYS A 218 15.62 22.11 -10.61
N VAL A 219 16.43 21.53 -9.72
CA VAL A 219 17.25 22.28 -8.75
C VAL A 219 18.20 23.24 -9.46
N ALA A 220 18.82 22.82 -10.56
CA ALA A 220 19.68 23.68 -11.37
C ALA A 220 18.91 24.89 -11.93
N LEU A 221 17.72 24.67 -12.51
CA LEU A 221 16.89 25.72 -13.08
C LEU A 221 16.46 26.77 -12.06
N ILE A 222 16.13 26.37 -10.83
CA ILE A 222 15.64 27.32 -9.82
C ILE A 222 16.73 27.94 -8.94
N ARG A 223 17.96 27.41 -8.93
CA ARG A 223 18.98 27.82 -7.94
C ARG A 223 20.41 27.96 -8.43
N ASP A 224 20.80 27.32 -9.53
CA ASP A 224 22.20 27.26 -9.92
C ASP A 224 22.37 27.21 -11.44
N ALA A 225 22.54 28.39 -12.03
CA ALA A 225 22.76 28.56 -13.47
C ALA A 225 24.04 27.85 -13.95
N ALA A 226 25.09 27.83 -13.13
CA ALA A 226 26.35 27.17 -13.48
C ALA A 226 26.17 25.65 -13.51
N PHE A 227 25.39 25.10 -12.58
CA PHE A 227 25.05 23.69 -12.60
C PHE A 227 24.17 23.34 -13.82
N HIS A 228 23.19 24.18 -14.17
CA HIS A 228 22.37 23.96 -15.38
C HIS A 228 23.24 23.96 -16.65
N HIS A 229 24.17 24.92 -16.74
CA HIS A 229 25.13 24.97 -17.85
C HIS A 229 25.98 23.70 -17.93
N TRP A 230 26.50 23.23 -16.79
CA TRP A 230 27.25 21.98 -16.73
C TRP A 230 26.42 20.76 -17.16
N ILE A 231 25.16 20.65 -16.73
CA ILE A 231 24.25 19.55 -17.15
C ILE A 231 24.08 19.59 -18.69
N THR A 232 23.95 20.79 -19.25
CA THR A 232 23.82 20.98 -20.71
C THR A 232 25.08 20.55 -21.45
N GLU A 233 26.27 20.91 -20.95
CA GLU A 233 27.54 20.47 -21.53
C GLU A 233 27.75 18.95 -21.44
N GLN A 234 27.26 18.33 -20.37
CA GLN A 234 27.40 16.89 -20.10
C GLN A 234 26.22 16.05 -20.61
N GLN A 235 25.27 16.63 -21.33
CA GLN A 235 24.03 15.94 -21.72
C GLN A 235 24.26 14.58 -22.42
N GLU A 236 25.28 14.47 -23.29
CA GLU A 236 25.61 13.22 -23.98
C GLU A 236 26.24 12.17 -23.06
N ALA A 237 27.02 12.60 -22.06
CA ALA A 237 27.60 11.73 -21.06
C ALA A 237 26.51 11.23 -20.10
N LEU A 238 25.62 12.12 -19.67
CA LEU A 238 24.47 11.81 -18.81
C LEU A 238 23.45 10.91 -19.50
N ALA A 239 23.16 11.13 -20.79
CA ALA A 239 22.28 10.27 -21.57
C ALA A 239 22.80 8.83 -21.73
N ARG A 240 24.13 8.64 -21.70
CA ARG A 240 24.79 7.32 -21.67
C ARG A 240 25.09 6.83 -20.27
N PHE A 241 24.68 7.62 -19.27
CA PHE A 241 24.92 7.40 -17.85
C PHE A 241 26.38 7.13 -17.49
N ASP A 242 27.29 7.93 -18.06
CA ASP A 242 28.70 7.94 -17.70
C ASP A 242 28.90 8.07 -16.18
N ASP A 243 29.80 7.25 -15.62
CA ASP A 243 29.98 7.15 -14.17
C ASP A 243 30.41 8.48 -13.53
N GLU A 244 31.34 9.22 -14.15
CA GLU A 244 31.86 10.45 -13.58
C GLU A 244 30.85 11.60 -13.71
N ALA A 245 30.14 11.67 -14.85
CA ALA A 245 29.04 12.62 -15.01
C ALA A 245 27.91 12.35 -14.00
N MET A 246 27.49 11.09 -13.82
CA MET A 246 26.44 10.74 -12.86
C MET A 246 26.87 11.03 -11.41
N LYS A 247 28.11 10.70 -11.02
CA LYS A 247 28.64 11.02 -9.68
C LYS A 247 28.62 12.52 -9.42
N TYR A 248 29.07 13.34 -10.37
CA TYR A 248 29.05 14.79 -10.20
C TYR A 248 27.62 15.35 -10.14
N LEU A 249 26.73 14.92 -11.05
CA LEU A 249 25.33 15.32 -11.06
C LEU A 249 24.69 15.09 -9.69
N ILE A 250 24.85 13.88 -9.16
CA ILE A 250 24.26 13.47 -7.88
C ILE A 250 24.86 14.28 -6.73
N ARG A 251 26.18 14.37 -6.68
CA ARG A 251 26.88 15.11 -5.63
C ARG A 251 26.47 16.57 -5.60
N ARG A 252 26.47 17.25 -6.75
CA ARG A 252 26.13 18.68 -6.82
C ARG A 252 24.67 18.93 -6.45
N CYS A 253 23.76 18.07 -6.90
CA CYS A 253 22.35 18.18 -6.53
C CYS A 253 22.15 18.00 -5.02
N ALA A 254 22.76 16.98 -4.41
CA ALA A 254 22.71 16.74 -2.98
C ALA A 254 23.29 17.92 -2.18
N GLU A 255 24.41 18.50 -2.61
CA GLU A 255 24.99 19.71 -1.99
C GLU A 255 24.02 20.89 -2.00
N LEU A 256 23.34 21.15 -3.12
CA LEU A 256 22.35 22.22 -3.23
C LEU A 256 21.11 21.94 -2.36
N HIS A 257 20.67 20.68 -2.27
CA HIS A 257 19.59 20.28 -1.37
C HIS A 257 19.96 20.48 0.10
N MET A 258 21.17 20.07 0.52
CA MET A 258 21.68 20.31 1.87
C MET A 258 21.78 21.80 2.21
N GLN A 259 22.21 22.64 1.26
CA GLN A 259 22.24 24.09 1.44
C GLN A 259 20.83 24.65 1.65
N GLN A 260 19.83 24.15 0.91
CA GLN A 260 18.44 24.56 1.16
C GLN A 260 17.96 24.19 2.56
N ILE A 261 18.26 22.98 3.05
CA ILE A 261 17.90 22.59 4.43
C ILE A 261 18.64 23.47 5.44
N GLY A 262 19.94 23.66 5.29
CA GLY A 262 20.78 24.33 6.28
C GLY A 262 20.63 25.85 6.31
N THR A 263 20.40 26.50 5.17
CA THR A 263 20.40 27.96 5.04
C THR A 263 19.09 28.55 4.51
N GLY A 264 18.13 27.72 4.10
CA GLY A 264 16.84 28.17 3.55
C GLY A 264 15.86 28.74 4.59
N GLY A 265 16.18 28.66 5.89
CA GLY A 265 15.43 29.30 6.97
C GLY A 265 14.19 28.54 7.46
N ASP A 266 13.70 27.54 6.72
CA ASP A 266 12.53 26.73 7.08
C ASP A 266 12.73 25.23 6.77
N PRO A 267 13.69 24.55 7.42
CA PRO A 267 13.97 23.13 7.18
C PRO A 267 12.80 22.21 7.55
N PHE A 268 11.86 22.70 8.36
CA PHE A 268 10.68 21.97 8.82
C PHE A 268 9.38 22.47 8.20
N GLU A 269 9.48 23.30 7.17
CA GLU A 269 8.36 23.59 6.28
C GLU A 269 7.12 24.18 6.99
N THR A 270 7.39 25.06 7.96
CA THR A 270 6.38 25.78 8.75
C THR A 270 5.67 26.91 7.99
N GLY A 271 6.28 27.42 6.92
CA GLY A 271 5.69 28.41 6.02
C GLY A 271 4.92 27.80 4.86
N ASN A 272 4.31 28.66 4.03
CA ASN A 272 3.52 28.25 2.86
C ASN A 272 4.35 28.09 1.58
N ALA A 273 5.63 28.47 1.60
CA ALA A 273 6.52 28.33 0.45
C ALA A 273 7.19 26.96 0.46
N ARG A 274 7.29 26.36 -0.73
CA ARG A 274 8.05 25.13 -0.97
C ARG A 274 8.98 25.38 -2.16
N PRO A 275 10.14 26.03 -1.95
CA PRO A 275 10.94 26.56 -3.05
C PRO A 275 11.71 25.49 -3.84
N LEU A 276 11.38 24.21 -3.67
CA LEU A 276 11.87 23.08 -4.44
C LEU A 276 10.75 22.41 -5.25
N ASP A 277 9.52 22.95 -5.22
CA ASP A 277 8.33 22.35 -5.85
C ASP A 277 8.06 22.89 -7.27
N PHE A 278 9.10 23.40 -7.96
CA PHE A 278 8.99 23.79 -9.37
C PHE A 278 8.53 22.60 -10.23
N GLY A 279 7.46 22.79 -11.02
CA GLY A 279 6.81 21.72 -11.78
C GLY A 279 5.89 20.78 -10.98
N HIS A 280 5.86 20.85 -9.64
CA HIS A 280 5.24 19.79 -8.82
C HIS A 280 3.72 19.87 -8.75
N TRP A 281 3.12 21.05 -8.88
CA TRP A 281 1.66 21.19 -8.91
C TRP A 281 1.05 20.39 -10.08
N ALA A 282 1.72 20.43 -11.24
CA ALA A 282 1.35 19.66 -12.42
C ALA A 282 1.77 18.19 -12.28
N ALA A 283 2.99 17.93 -11.80
CA ALA A 283 3.51 16.57 -11.64
C ALA A 283 2.61 15.69 -10.76
N HIS A 284 2.26 16.16 -9.55
CA HIS A 284 1.39 15.41 -8.63
C HIS A 284 0.03 15.09 -9.25
N ARG A 285 -0.51 16.03 -10.03
CA ARG A 285 -1.78 15.82 -10.72
C ARG A 285 -1.64 14.86 -11.90
N LEU A 286 -0.55 14.93 -12.65
CA LEU A 286 -0.25 14.03 -13.77
C LEU A 286 -0.02 12.58 -13.31
N GLU A 287 0.65 12.38 -12.17
CA GLU A 287 0.77 11.05 -11.55
C GLU A 287 -0.62 10.44 -11.33
N GLN A 288 -1.56 11.20 -10.75
CA GLN A 288 -2.93 10.73 -10.51
C GLN A 288 -3.70 10.50 -11.81
N LEU A 289 -3.67 11.46 -12.75
CA LEU A 289 -4.41 11.39 -14.02
C LEU A 289 -3.90 10.27 -14.93
N SER A 290 -2.62 9.91 -14.84
CA SER A 290 -2.05 8.78 -15.58
C SER A 290 -2.29 7.43 -14.90
N GLY A 291 -2.97 7.39 -13.76
CA GLY A 291 -3.09 6.16 -12.96
C GLY A 291 -1.74 5.63 -12.49
N TYR A 292 -0.79 6.53 -12.21
CA TYR A 292 0.59 6.25 -11.83
C TYR A 292 1.41 5.49 -12.90
N GLN A 293 1.01 5.58 -14.18
CA GLN A 293 1.84 5.11 -15.29
C GLN A 293 3.10 5.95 -15.47
N LEU A 294 2.98 7.27 -15.25
CA LEU A 294 4.13 8.18 -15.14
C LEU A 294 4.81 7.99 -13.78
N ARG A 295 6.11 7.76 -13.80
CA ARG A 295 6.95 7.83 -12.60
C ARG A 295 7.08 9.27 -12.16
N HIS A 296 7.37 9.49 -10.88
CA HIS A 296 7.51 10.82 -10.29
C HIS A 296 8.40 11.76 -11.12
N GLY A 297 9.63 11.34 -11.42
CA GLY A 297 10.56 12.13 -12.21
C GLY A 297 10.10 12.42 -13.65
N GLU A 298 9.33 11.52 -14.27
CA GLU A 298 8.75 11.75 -15.59
C GLU A 298 7.64 12.83 -15.53
N ALA A 299 6.80 12.76 -14.50
CA ALA A 299 5.78 13.77 -14.23
C ALA A 299 6.40 15.14 -13.86
N VAL A 300 7.50 15.14 -13.09
CA VAL A 300 8.27 16.35 -12.78
C VAL A 300 8.90 16.94 -14.04
N ALA A 301 9.47 16.13 -14.94
CA ALA A 301 10.00 16.63 -16.22
C ALA A 301 8.91 17.31 -17.09
N LEU A 302 7.70 16.72 -17.14
CA LEU A 302 6.54 17.34 -17.80
C LEU A 302 6.15 18.66 -17.12
N GLY A 303 6.12 18.69 -15.78
CA GLY A 303 5.85 19.89 -15.00
C GLY A 303 6.89 20.99 -15.21
N ILE A 304 8.17 20.65 -15.25
CA ILE A 304 9.28 21.58 -15.57
C ILE A 304 9.06 22.17 -16.95
N ALA A 305 8.79 21.34 -17.97
CA ALA A 305 8.57 21.82 -19.32
C ALA A 305 7.36 22.78 -19.41
N LEU A 306 6.27 22.44 -18.72
CA LEU A 306 5.08 23.27 -18.62
C LEU A 306 5.36 24.62 -17.93
N ASP A 307 5.95 24.61 -16.75
CA ASP A 307 6.20 25.82 -15.95
C ASP A 307 7.30 26.70 -16.56
N THR A 308 8.26 26.11 -17.27
CA THR A 308 9.27 26.86 -18.03
C THR A 308 8.61 27.60 -19.19
N ARG A 309 7.75 26.94 -19.98
CA ARG A 309 7.00 27.60 -21.06
C ARG A 309 6.05 28.66 -20.51
N TYR A 310 5.40 28.37 -19.38
CA TYR A 310 4.58 29.34 -18.68
C TYR A 310 5.38 30.60 -18.30
N SER A 311 6.59 30.44 -17.76
CA SER A 311 7.46 31.55 -17.36
C SER A 311 7.83 32.47 -18.54
N VAL A 312 7.99 31.93 -19.75
CA VAL A 312 8.16 32.71 -20.99
C VAL A 312 6.88 33.47 -21.35
N LEU A 313 5.71 32.81 -21.31
CA LEU A 313 4.41 33.45 -21.58
C LEU A 313 4.04 34.51 -20.53
N ASP A 314 4.58 34.40 -19.32
CA ASP A 314 4.44 35.40 -18.26
C ASP A 314 5.45 36.55 -18.37
N GLY A 315 6.38 36.49 -19.32
CA GLY A 315 7.40 37.52 -19.54
C GLY A 315 8.52 37.53 -18.49
N ARG A 316 8.67 36.44 -17.74
CA ARG A 316 9.70 36.29 -16.69
C ARG A 316 10.98 35.64 -17.21
N LEU A 317 10.84 34.76 -18.20
CA LEU A 317 11.93 34.02 -18.81
C LEU A 317 12.08 34.44 -20.27
N GLU A 318 13.30 34.50 -20.79
CA GLU A 318 13.57 34.91 -22.17
C GLU A 318 13.05 33.85 -23.16
N GLU A 319 12.47 34.32 -24.27
CA GLU A 319 11.99 33.43 -25.33
C GLU A 319 13.14 32.56 -25.89
N GLY A 320 12.89 31.26 -26.03
CA GLY A 320 13.89 30.29 -26.47
C GLY A 320 14.59 29.54 -25.34
N GLN A 321 14.59 30.07 -24.11
CA GLN A 321 15.11 29.33 -22.94
C GLN A 321 14.24 28.09 -22.63
N ASP A 322 12.91 28.20 -22.78
CA ASP A 322 11.97 27.09 -22.71
C ASP A 322 12.30 25.95 -23.69
N THR A 323 12.65 26.30 -24.92
CA THR A 323 13.04 25.35 -25.97
C THR A 323 14.37 24.68 -25.62
N ALA A 324 15.34 25.42 -25.07
CA ALA A 324 16.61 24.87 -24.63
C ALA A 324 16.44 23.87 -23.48
N VAL A 325 15.62 24.21 -22.47
CA VAL A 325 15.29 23.32 -21.35
C VAL A 325 14.60 22.05 -21.83
N CYS A 326 13.62 22.18 -22.72
CA CYS A 326 12.91 21.02 -23.25
C CYS A 326 13.84 20.11 -24.07
N ARG A 327 14.79 20.68 -24.85
CA ARG A 327 15.80 19.90 -25.58
C ARG A 327 16.74 19.16 -24.64
N LEU A 328 17.15 19.81 -23.54
CA LEU A 328 17.97 19.17 -22.53
C LEU A 328 17.24 17.96 -21.93
N LEU A 329 16.01 18.13 -21.45
CA LEU A 329 15.22 17.03 -20.90
C LEU A 329 15.06 15.87 -21.92
N GLU A 330 14.75 16.18 -23.17
CA GLU A 330 14.66 15.14 -24.22
C GLU A 330 15.99 14.42 -24.46
N SER A 331 17.12 15.14 -24.47
CA SER A 331 18.44 14.54 -24.63
C SER A 331 18.81 13.59 -23.48
N LEU A 332 18.28 13.84 -22.28
CA LEU A 332 18.44 12.98 -21.11
C LEU A 332 17.48 11.77 -21.12
N GLY A 333 16.59 11.67 -22.11
CA GLY A 333 15.69 10.54 -22.30
C GLY A 333 14.23 10.78 -21.87
N PHE A 334 13.84 12.01 -21.53
CA PHE A 334 12.45 12.31 -21.14
C PHE A 334 11.51 12.45 -22.34
N LYS A 335 10.28 11.96 -22.18
CA LYS A 335 9.15 12.25 -23.08
C LYS A 335 8.36 13.41 -22.49
N LEU A 336 8.32 14.54 -23.20
CA LEU A 336 7.65 15.76 -22.73
C LEU A 336 6.19 15.88 -23.20
N TRP A 337 5.56 14.74 -23.51
CA TRP A 337 4.13 14.66 -23.76
C TRP A 337 3.52 13.39 -23.17
N HIS A 338 2.32 13.54 -22.61
CA HIS A 338 1.46 12.46 -22.16
C HIS A 338 0.00 12.90 -22.29
N ASP A 339 -0.90 12.01 -22.70
CA ASP A 339 -2.31 12.36 -22.95
C ASP A 339 -3.02 12.89 -21.68
N SER A 340 -2.48 12.60 -20.50
CA SER A 340 -2.96 13.16 -19.23
C SER A 340 -2.84 14.68 -19.13
N LEU A 341 -1.94 15.33 -19.89
CA LEU A 341 -1.86 16.80 -19.97
C LEU A 341 -3.14 17.40 -20.58
N ASP A 342 -3.81 16.63 -21.44
CA ASP A 342 -4.97 17.06 -22.23
C ASP A 342 -6.28 16.42 -21.76
N THR A 343 -6.30 15.85 -20.56
CA THR A 343 -7.50 15.18 -20.05
C THR A 343 -8.63 16.19 -19.82
N PRO A 344 -9.82 16.01 -20.43
CA PRO A 344 -10.95 16.91 -20.20
C PRO A 344 -11.48 16.79 -18.76
N GLY A 345 -11.72 17.93 -18.12
CA GLY A 345 -12.37 18.06 -16.82
C GLY A 345 -13.89 18.25 -16.95
N GLY A 346 -14.62 17.96 -15.88
CA GLY A 346 -16.10 18.01 -15.85
C GLY A 346 -16.71 19.41 -16.02
N ASN A 347 -15.91 20.47 -15.96
CA ASN A 347 -16.30 21.87 -16.15
C ASN A 347 -15.98 22.43 -17.54
N GLY A 348 -15.57 21.57 -18.49
CA GLY A 348 -15.16 21.98 -19.84
C GLY A 348 -13.75 22.57 -19.94
N ARG A 349 -12.96 22.53 -18.85
CA ARG A 349 -11.53 22.89 -18.82
C ARG A 349 -10.67 21.64 -18.66
N LEU A 350 -9.35 21.78 -18.73
CA LEU A 350 -8.42 20.68 -18.50
C LEU A 350 -8.44 20.21 -17.04
N ALA A 351 -8.48 18.88 -16.82
CA ALA A 351 -8.47 18.26 -15.50
C ALA A 351 -7.17 18.52 -14.72
N LEU A 352 -6.10 18.90 -15.42
CA LEU A 352 -4.81 19.30 -14.85
C LEU A 352 -4.92 20.56 -13.98
N LEU A 353 -5.79 21.52 -14.36
CA LEU A 353 -5.94 22.79 -13.64
C LEU A 353 -6.43 22.62 -12.20
N GLN A 354 -7.10 21.50 -11.90
CA GLN A 354 -7.46 21.14 -10.52
C GLN A 354 -6.22 20.99 -9.63
N GLY A 355 -5.07 20.61 -10.21
CA GLY A 355 -3.80 20.51 -9.49
C GLY A 355 -3.38 21.80 -8.80
N LEU A 356 -3.75 22.99 -9.30
CA LEU A 356 -3.49 24.26 -8.61
C LEU A 356 -4.26 24.38 -7.29
N ALA A 357 -5.51 23.91 -7.27
CA ALA A 357 -6.32 23.93 -6.06
C ALA A 357 -5.83 22.88 -5.05
N ASP A 358 -5.53 21.68 -5.52
CA ASP A 358 -4.98 20.59 -4.69
C ASP A 358 -3.65 21.03 -4.06
N PHE A 359 -2.79 21.71 -4.84
CA PHE A 359 -1.51 22.22 -4.37
C PHE A 359 -1.67 23.37 -3.37
N ARG A 360 -2.64 24.27 -3.57
CA ARG A 360 -2.96 25.32 -2.57
C ARG A 360 -3.38 24.73 -1.23
N GLU A 361 -4.20 23.68 -1.24
CA GLU A 361 -4.61 23.00 -0.01
C GLU A 361 -3.41 22.37 0.70
N HIS A 362 -2.52 21.74 -0.06
CA HIS A 362 -1.26 21.18 0.45
C HIS A 362 -0.37 22.23 1.14
N LEU A 363 -0.34 23.47 0.65
CA LEU A 363 0.48 24.57 1.18
C LEU A 363 -0.16 25.34 2.35
N GLY A 364 -1.29 24.87 2.91
CA GLY A 364 -1.96 25.57 4.01
C GLY A 364 -2.88 26.71 3.56
N GLY A 365 -3.40 26.63 2.34
CA GLY A 365 -4.51 27.47 1.86
C GLY A 365 -4.12 28.73 1.08
N LYS A 366 -2.84 29.11 1.07
CA LYS A 366 -2.31 30.14 0.17
C LYS A 366 -1.48 29.49 -0.93
N LEU A 367 -1.81 29.76 -2.19
CA LEU A 367 -1.04 29.25 -3.31
C LEU A 367 0.35 29.93 -3.31
N CYS A 368 1.40 29.13 -3.48
CA CYS A 368 2.79 29.56 -3.56
C CYS A 368 3.48 28.63 -4.54
N ILE A 369 3.63 29.06 -5.79
CA ILE A 369 4.22 28.27 -6.87
C ILE A 369 5.56 28.90 -7.24
N THR A 370 6.60 28.07 -7.28
CA THR A 370 7.89 28.47 -7.84
C THR A 370 7.79 28.52 -9.37
N LEU A 371 8.14 29.66 -9.99
CA LEU A 371 8.36 29.84 -11.43
C LEU A 371 9.78 30.34 -11.68
N LEU A 372 10.20 30.45 -12.94
CA LEU A 372 11.53 30.98 -13.29
C LEU A 372 11.48 32.49 -13.54
N ASP A 373 12.44 33.21 -12.95
CA ASP A 373 12.75 34.62 -13.23
C ASP A 373 14.09 34.77 -13.99
N ASP A 374 14.91 33.72 -14.00
CA ASP A 374 16.02 33.46 -14.91
C ASP A 374 16.43 31.98 -14.72
N ILE A 375 17.27 31.43 -15.60
CA ILE A 375 17.92 30.15 -15.35
C ILE A 375 18.82 30.28 -14.12
N GLY A 376 18.63 29.40 -13.15
CA GLY A 376 19.28 29.45 -11.85
C GLY A 376 18.57 30.32 -10.81
N ARG A 377 17.40 30.89 -11.13
CA ARG A 377 16.67 31.78 -10.23
C ARG A 377 15.16 31.56 -10.27
N GLY A 378 14.64 30.90 -9.25
CA GLY A 378 13.21 30.75 -8.99
C GLY A 378 12.59 31.99 -8.32
N VAL A 379 11.29 32.19 -8.53
CA VAL A 379 10.46 33.20 -7.87
C VAL A 379 9.12 32.59 -7.46
N GLU A 380 8.64 32.90 -6.25
CA GLU A 380 7.34 32.44 -5.76
C GLU A 380 6.21 33.36 -6.25
N VAL A 381 5.16 32.77 -6.80
CA VAL A 381 3.94 33.47 -7.23
C VAL A 381 2.71 32.89 -6.53
N ASP A 382 1.68 33.71 -6.33
CA ASP A 382 0.44 33.31 -5.63
C ASP A 382 -0.76 33.10 -6.57
N ALA A 383 -0.55 33.26 -7.88
CA ALA A 383 -1.55 33.00 -8.91
C ALA A 383 -0.88 32.63 -10.24
N MET A 384 -1.59 31.85 -11.06
CA MET A 384 -1.24 31.57 -12.44
C MET A 384 -2.46 31.80 -13.35
N ASP A 385 -2.27 32.53 -14.44
CA ASP A 385 -3.25 32.67 -15.52
C ASP A 385 -3.49 31.33 -16.25
N HIS A 386 -4.69 30.78 -16.12
CA HIS A 386 -5.04 29.51 -16.73
C HIS A 386 -4.98 29.51 -18.27
N ALA A 387 -5.21 30.65 -18.94
CA ALA A 387 -5.11 30.72 -20.40
C ALA A 387 -3.67 30.53 -20.87
N LYS A 388 -2.69 31.03 -20.10
CA LYS A 388 -1.26 30.79 -20.36
C LYS A 388 -0.86 29.34 -20.10
N ILE A 389 -1.47 28.68 -19.09
CA ILE A 389 -1.28 27.25 -18.85
C ILE A 389 -1.78 26.44 -20.05
N GLU A 390 -3.00 26.71 -20.50
CA GLU A 390 -3.59 26.05 -21.67
C GLU A 390 -2.73 26.28 -22.93
N ALA A 391 -2.26 27.51 -23.16
CA ALA A 391 -1.34 27.82 -24.26
C ALA A 391 0.03 27.10 -24.16
N ALA A 392 0.54 26.89 -22.94
CA ALA A 392 1.77 26.13 -22.72
C ALA A 392 1.57 24.64 -23.01
N ILE A 393 0.40 24.07 -22.68
CA ILE A 393 0.03 22.69 -23.02
C ILE A 393 -0.11 22.52 -24.53
N ASP A 394 -0.77 23.46 -25.22
CA ASP A 394 -0.88 23.43 -26.68
C ASP A 394 0.49 23.49 -27.37
N TRP A 395 1.41 24.29 -26.81
CA TRP A 395 2.80 24.35 -27.29
C TRP A 395 3.54 23.02 -27.12
N LEU A 396 3.39 22.34 -25.97
CA LEU A 396 3.94 21.00 -25.76
C LEU A 396 3.32 19.96 -26.71
N ARG A 397 2.01 20.06 -26.99
CA ARG A 397 1.31 19.17 -27.94
C ARG A 397 1.90 19.29 -29.34
N ALA A 398 2.04 20.52 -29.84
CA ALA A 398 2.59 20.77 -31.17
C ALA A 398 4.01 20.21 -31.31
N ARG A 399 4.84 20.45 -30.29
CA ARG A 399 6.23 19.96 -30.23
C ARG A 399 6.32 18.43 -30.25
N ALA A 400 5.41 17.74 -29.57
CA ALA A 400 5.34 16.28 -29.62
C ALA A 400 4.96 15.76 -31.01
N GLY A 401 4.02 16.44 -31.69
CA GLY A 401 3.64 16.13 -33.07
C GLY A 401 4.82 16.25 -34.05
N ASP A 402 5.60 17.33 -33.96
CA ASP A 402 6.75 17.57 -34.84
C ASP A 402 7.86 16.51 -34.69
N LEU A 403 8.07 16.01 -33.47
CA LEU A 403 9.04 14.94 -33.21
C LEU A 403 8.63 13.61 -33.84
N THR A 404 7.34 13.26 -33.81
CA THR A 404 6.83 12.02 -34.43
C THR A 404 6.89 12.02 -35.95
N GLN A 405 6.82 13.20 -36.59
CA GLN A 405 6.95 13.33 -38.04
C GLN A 405 8.41 13.30 -38.51
N ASN A 406 9.34 13.84 -37.72
CA ASN A 406 10.77 13.86 -38.06
C ASN A 406 11.50 12.52 -37.80
N SER A 407 10.99 11.64 -36.94
CA SER A 407 11.55 10.29 -36.70
C SER A 407 11.21 9.26 -37.79
N GLY A 408 10.38 9.60 -38.79
CA GLY A 408 9.89 8.69 -39.83
C GLY A 408 10.81 8.45 -41.04
N THR A 409 12.09 8.84 -41.00
CA THR A 409 13.00 8.74 -42.17
C THR A 409 14.38 8.19 -41.84
N SER A 410 14.49 6.97 -41.30
CA SER A 410 15.65 6.08 -41.53
C SER A 410 15.49 4.75 -40.79
N GLU A 411 14.84 3.77 -41.41
CA GLU A 411 15.19 2.36 -41.20
C GLU A 411 15.17 1.62 -42.54
N ASN A 412 16.35 1.51 -43.16
CA ASN A 412 16.63 0.50 -44.17
C ASN A 412 17.28 -0.69 -43.47
N HIS A 413 16.59 -1.83 -43.45
CA HIS A 413 17.23 -3.14 -43.30
C HIS A 413 16.90 -3.99 -44.53
N PRO A 414 17.90 -4.62 -45.17
CA PRO A 414 17.73 -5.32 -46.44
C PRO A 414 17.13 -6.73 -46.25
N PRO A 415 16.59 -7.34 -47.32
CA PRO A 415 15.95 -8.65 -47.24
C PRO A 415 16.98 -9.78 -47.38
N SER A 416 16.81 -10.86 -46.63
CA SER A 416 17.48 -12.13 -46.92
C SER A 416 16.50 -13.29 -46.82
N SER A 417 16.58 -14.11 -47.86
CA SER A 417 15.72 -15.19 -48.31
C SER A 417 16.13 -16.58 -47.79
N GLU A 418 15.23 -17.56 -48.00
CA GLU A 418 15.44 -19.03 -48.01
C GLU A 418 15.68 -19.70 -46.65
N SER A 419 15.21 -20.91 -46.31
CA SER A 419 14.39 -21.95 -46.97
C SER A 419 14.13 -23.05 -45.92
N ASP A 420 13.00 -23.75 -46.03
CA ASP A 420 12.72 -24.99 -45.28
C ASP A 420 13.76 -26.10 -45.54
N SER A 421 14.24 -26.78 -44.49
CA SER A 421 14.24 -28.26 -44.40
C SER A 421 14.92 -28.81 -43.13
N ASN A 422 14.08 -29.47 -42.31
CA ASN A 422 14.21 -30.84 -41.83
C ASN A 422 15.34 -31.29 -40.86
N THR A 423 14.89 -31.86 -39.74
CA THR A 423 15.26 -33.12 -39.05
C THR A 423 15.66 -32.96 -37.59
N GLY A 424 15.13 -33.89 -36.78
CA GLY A 424 14.95 -33.71 -35.35
C GLY A 424 16.16 -34.08 -34.50
N MET A 425 16.08 -33.70 -33.23
CA MET A 425 16.62 -34.45 -32.10
C MET A 425 15.91 -34.00 -30.83
N SER A 426 15.37 -34.97 -30.11
CA SER A 426 14.84 -34.86 -28.75
C SER A 426 15.98 -34.54 -27.77
N PRO A 427 15.72 -33.77 -26.69
CA PRO A 427 16.51 -33.87 -25.47
C PRO A 427 15.69 -34.54 -24.37
N ALA A 428 16.12 -35.76 -24.03
CA ALA A 428 15.84 -36.36 -22.73
C ALA A 428 16.65 -35.67 -21.62
N ALA A 429 16.04 -35.66 -20.43
CA ALA A 429 16.65 -35.66 -19.10
C ALA A 429 17.45 -34.41 -18.64
N ILE A 430 16.76 -33.56 -17.86
CA ILE A 430 17.35 -32.93 -16.67
C ILE A 430 16.52 -33.43 -15.48
N GLU A 431 17.22 -34.05 -14.54
CA GLU A 431 16.69 -34.75 -13.37
C GLU A 431 15.88 -33.84 -12.45
N ALA A 432 14.70 -34.34 -12.09
CA ALA A 432 13.86 -33.83 -11.03
C ALA A 432 14.44 -34.23 -9.67
N ASN A 433 14.52 -33.27 -8.74
CA ASN A 433 14.58 -33.58 -7.32
C ASN A 433 13.44 -32.84 -6.60
N GLU A 434 12.38 -33.63 -6.39
CA GLU A 434 11.37 -33.62 -5.31
C GLU A 434 10.86 -32.26 -4.77
N ARG A 435 9.77 -31.79 -5.38
CA ARG A 435 8.76 -30.93 -4.72
C ARG A 435 7.75 -31.85 -4.03
N PRO A 436 7.37 -31.66 -2.75
CA PRO A 436 6.45 -32.57 -2.09
C PRO A 436 5.04 -32.46 -2.68
N ALA A 437 4.45 -33.63 -2.94
CA ALA A 437 3.17 -33.93 -3.60
C ALA A 437 1.90 -33.31 -2.97
N ALA A 438 2.02 -32.26 -2.16
CA ALA A 438 0.89 -31.60 -1.49
C ALA A 438 0.10 -30.65 -2.41
N ASN A 439 0.71 -30.11 -3.47
CA ASN A 439 0.05 -29.10 -4.31
C ASN A 439 -0.85 -29.70 -5.41
N GLU A 440 -0.50 -30.87 -5.93
CA GLU A 440 -1.33 -31.59 -6.90
C GLU A 440 -2.53 -32.27 -6.24
N ALA A 441 -2.39 -32.73 -4.99
CA ALA A 441 -3.52 -33.20 -4.18
C ALA A 441 -4.52 -32.08 -3.84
N ARG A 442 -4.05 -30.82 -3.70
CA ARG A 442 -4.92 -29.65 -3.46
C ARG A 442 -5.78 -29.27 -4.66
N HIS A 443 -5.29 -29.49 -5.89
CA HIS A 443 -6.08 -29.27 -7.11
C HIS A 443 -7.16 -30.34 -7.33
N ALA A 444 -7.01 -31.54 -6.74
CA ALA A 444 -8.03 -32.59 -6.78
C ALA A 444 -9.20 -32.37 -5.78
N MET A 445 -9.03 -31.53 -4.75
CA MET A 445 -10.12 -31.14 -3.83
C MET A 445 -10.94 -29.93 -4.31
N ALA A 446 -10.55 -29.26 -5.39
CA ALA A 446 -11.22 -28.09 -5.96
C ALA A 446 -12.46 -28.43 -6.82
N SER A 447 -13.22 -29.47 -6.46
CA SER A 447 -14.33 -30.00 -7.29
C SER A 447 -15.73 -29.53 -6.83
N ARG A 448 -15.87 -28.36 -6.21
CA ARG A 448 -17.18 -27.86 -5.74
C ARG A 448 -17.36 -26.33 -5.86
N SER A 449 -16.81 -25.69 -6.89
CA SER A 449 -17.33 -24.37 -7.26
C SER A 449 -18.78 -24.56 -7.76
N PRO A 450 -19.74 -23.75 -7.31
CA PRO A 450 -21.12 -23.84 -7.79
C PRO A 450 -21.14 -23.65 -9.30
N SER A 451 -22.02 -24.40 -9.98
CA SER A 451 -22.21 -24.21 -11.42
C SER A 451 -22.72 -22.80 -11.68
N THR A 452 -21.94 -21.97 -12.36
CA THR A 452 -22.29 -20.60 -12.75
C THR A 452 -23.65 -20.55 -13.45
N ALA A 453 -23.94 -21.54 -14.31
CA ALA A 453 -25.22 -21.65 -15.00
C ALA A 453 -26.38 -21.96 -14.04
N ALA A 454 -26.17 -22.82 -13.03
CA ALA A 454 -27.19 -23.10 -12.02
C ALA A 454 -27.44 -21.90 -11.10
N ALA A 455 -26.38 -21.16 -10.77
CA ALA A 455 -26.46 -19.91 -10.02
C ALA A 455 -27.27 -18.86 -10.79
N ALA A 456 -26.95 -18.65 -12.07
CA ALA A 456 -27.67 -17.73 -12.95
C ALA A 456 -29.16 -18.09 -13.04
N ALA A 457 -29.49 -19.36 -13.27
CA ALA A 457 -30.87 -19.83 -13.36
C ALA A 457 -31.66 -19.62 -12.05
N LEU A 458 -31.01 -19.80 -10.90
CA LEU A 458 -31.64 -19.57 -9.60
C LEU A 458 -31.94 -18.08 -9.36
N LEU A 459 -31.00 -17.20 -9.69
CA LEU A 459 -31.23 -15.75 -9.57
C LEU A 459 -32.32 -15.28 -10.53
N ASP A 460 -32.34 -15.79 -11.77
CA ASP A 460 -33.40 -15.52 -12.75
C ASP A 460 -34.77 -15.96 -12.19
N GLN A 461 -34.86 -17.15 -11.59
CA GLN A 461 -36.09 -17.64 -10.94
C GLN A 461 -36.56 -16.71 -9.80
N TRP A 462 -35.66 -16.19 -8.97
CA TRP A 462 -36.02 -15.30 -7.87
C TRP A 462 -36.49 -13.93 -8.35
N LEU A 463 -35.79 -13.36 -9.34
CA LEU A 463 -36.09 -12.07 -9.93
C LEU A 463 -37.39 -12.13 -10.74
N ASP A 464 -37.65 -13.22 -11.47
CA ASP A 464 -38.85 -13.38 -12.29
C ASP A 464 -40.16 -13.38 -11.49
N GLN A 465 -40.10 -13.79 -10.23
CA GLN A 465 -41.25 -13.78 -9.31
C GLN A 465 -41.52 -12.38 -8.73
N ARG A 466 -40.58 -11.45 -8.84
CA ARG A 466 -40.57 -10.17 -8.13
C ARG A 466 -40.56 -8.94 -9.04
N LEU A 467 -40.08 -9.10 -10.26
CA LEU A 467 -40.03 -8.05 -11.28
C LEU A 467 -41.27 -8.12 -12.20
N ASP A 468 -41.70 -6.96 -12.72
CA ASP A 468 -42.77 -6.89 -13.70
C ASP A 468 -42.32 -7.32 -15.11
N GLY A 469 -43.22 -7.28 -16.10
CA GLY A 469 -42.88 -7.69 -17.47
C GLY A 469 -41.78 -6.85 -18.13
N ASP A 470 -41.78 -5.54 -17.87
CA ASP A 470 -40.89 -4.59 -18.54
C ASP A 470 -39.48 -4.64 -17.92
N ASP A 471 -39.40 -4.77 -16.61
CA ASP A 471 -38.14 -4.85 -15.88
C ASP A 471 -37.43 -6.20 -16.07
N ARG A 472 -38.19 -7.30 -16.19
CA ARG A 472 -37.64 -8.60 -16.59
C ARG A 472 -37.05 -8.55 -17.99
N ALA A 473 -37.77 -7.98 -18.95
CA ALA A 473 -37.30 -7.84 -20.32
C ALA A 473 -36.04 -6.96 -20.40
N TRP A 474 -35.98 -5.89 -19.60
CA TRP A 474 -34.80 -5.04 -19.51
C TRP A 474 -33.59 -5.81 -18.96
N LEU A 475 -33.74 -6.52 -17.83
CA LEU A 475 -32.62 -7.25 -17.23
C LEU A 475 -32.13 -8.37 -18.14
N ALA A 476 -33.02 -9.14 -18.76
CA ALA A 476 -32.66 -10.18 -19.73
C ALA A 476 -31.86 -9.62 -20.91
N SER A 477 -32.24 -8.42 -21.40
CA SER A 477 -31.50 -7.71 -22.44
C SER A 477 -30.10 -7.30 -21.98
N GLN A 478 -29.96 -6.72 -20.78
CA GLN A 478 -28.65 -6.36 -20.23
C GLN A 478 -27.75 -7.58 -20.00
N VAL A 479 -28.29 -8.67 -19.48
CA VAL A 479 -27.58 -9.95 -19.32
C VAL A 479 -27.04 -10.45 -20.65
N ALA A 480 -27.85 -10.45 -21.71
CA ALA A 480 -27.43 -10.88 -23.04
C ALA A 480 -26.33 -9.99 -23.64
N ILE A 481 -26.42 -8.67 -23.43
CA ILE A 481 -25.40 -7.70 -23.85
C ILE A 481 -24.08 -7.98 -23.11
N VAL A 482 -24.13 -8.08 -21.78
CA VAL A 482 -22.94 -8.29 -20.94
C VAL A 482 -22.25 -9.61 -21.28
N ALA A 483 -23.00 -10.71 -21.41
CA ALA A 483 -22.44 -12.04 -21.71
C ALA A 483 -21.71 -12.13 -23.05
N GLN A 484 -21.97 -11.23 -23.99
CA GLN A 484 -21.33 -11.21 -25.32
C GLN A 484 -20.36 -10.03 -25.51
N SER A 485 -20.28 -9.13 -24.53
CA SER A 485 -19.53 -7.88 -24.68
C SER A 485 -18.03 -8.12 -24.65
N ARG A 486 -17.31 -7.40 -25.53
CA ARG A 486 -15.84 -7.27 -25.51
C ARG A 486 -15.40 -5.98 -24.83
N ASN A 487 -16.30 -5.26 -24.17
CA ASN A 487 -16.05 -3.98 -23.55
C ASN A 487 -16.55 -3.95 -22.10
N ARG A 488 -15.63 -3.77 -21.15
CA ARG A 488 -15.94 -3.65 -19.71
C ARG A 488 -16.95 -2.55 -19.39
N ARG A 489 -17.09 -1.55 -20.28
CA ARG A 489 -18.05 -0.44 -20.14
C ARG A 489 -19.50 -0.92 -20.11
N ASP A 490 -19.86 -1.97 -20.86
CA ASP A 490 -21.25 -2.43 -20.92
C ASP A 490 -21.70 -3.00 -19.57
N LEU A 491 -20.80 -3.73 -18.89
CA LEU A 491 -21.02 -4.21 -17.52
C LEU A 491 -21.16 -3.04 -16.53
N HIS A 492 -20.28 -2.04 -16.59
CA HIS A 492 -20.38 -0.85 -15.71
C HIS A 492 -21.71 -0.11 -15.89
N ILE A 493 -22.17 0.06 -17.14
CA ILE A 493 -23.45 0.69 -17.44
C ILE A 493 -24.60 -0.14 -16.87
N ALA A 494 -24.61 -1.45 -17.11
CA ALA A 494 -25.66 -2.34 -16.61
C ALA A 494 -25.74 -2.35 -15.07
N LEU A 495 -24.59 -2.45 -14.39
CA LEU A 495 -24.49 -2.42 -12.93
C LEU A 495 -24.98 -1.09 -12.33
N GLY A 496 -24.65 0.03 -12.96
CA GLY A 496 -25.07 1.37 -12.50
C GLY A 496 -26.54 1.70 -12.79
N LEU A 497 -27.13 1.09 -13.82
CA LEU A 497 -28.56 1.26 -14.15
C LEU A 497 -29.47 0.36 -13.31
N ALA A 498 -29.00 -0.80 -12.84
CA ALA A 498 -29.81 -1.79 -12.13
C ALA A 498 -30.59 -1.21 -10.92
N PRO A 499 -30.01 -0.42 -10.00
CA PRO A 499 -30.77 0.13 -8.87
C PRO A 499 -31.82 1.14 -9.29
N ARG A 500 -31.52 1.95 -10.32
CA ARG A 500 -32.46 2.96 -10.84
C ARG A 500 -33.63 2.33 -11.57
N ARG A 501 -33.40 1.19 -12.22
CA ARG A 501 -34.41 0.50 -13.01
C ARG A 501 -35.27 -0.42 -12.15
N LEU A 502 -34.64 -1.26 -11.34
CA LEU A 502 -35.28 -2.37 -10.63
C LEU A 502 -35.64 -2.05 -9.18
N GLY A 503 -35.06 -0.99 -8.62
CA GLY A 503 -35.22 -0.62 -7.22
C GLY A 503 -34.49 -1.56 -6.24
N ASN A 504 -34.52 -1.21 -4.96
CA ASN A 504 -33.77 -1.86 -3.90
C ASN A 504 -34.66 -2.54 -2.85
N ALA A 505 -35.85 -3.01 -3.27
CA ALA A 505 -36.73 -3.74 -2.37
C ALA A 505 -36.05 -5.01 -1.85
N ASP A 506 -36.39 -5.43 -0.63
CA ASP A 506 -35.86 -6.66 -0.02
C ASP A 506 -36.26 -7.88 -0.86
N LEU A 507 -35.29 -8.73 -1.18
CA LEU A 507 -35.51 -9.97 -1.91
C LEU A 507 -36.47 -10.91 -1.16
N SER A 508 -36.52 -10.88 0.18
CA SER A 508 -37.52 -11.60 0.99
C SER A 508 -37.70 -13.07 0.58
N LEU A 509 -36.64 -13.87 0.63
CA LEU A 509 -36.69 -15.28 0.23
C LEU A 509 -37.57 -16.14 1.15
N ASN A 510 -38.37 -17.03 0.56
CA ASN A 510 -39.13 -18.04 1.31
C ASN A 510 -38.25 -19.26 1.66
N ASP A 511 -38.76 -20.18 2.49
CA ASP A 511 -37.99 -21.35 2.97
C ASP A 511 -37.52 -22.28 1.85
N ALA A 512 -38.32 -22.44 0.79
CA ALA A 512 -37.94 -23.25 -0.36
C ALA A 512 -36.79 -22.60 -1.14
N GLU A 513 -36.85 -21.29 -1.37
CA GLU A 513 -35.77 -20.52 -2.03
C GLU A 513 -34.47 -20.53 -1.21
N ARG A 514 -34.57 -20.43 0.12
CA ARG A 514 -33.40 -20.57 1.01
C ARG A 514 -32.77 -21.95 0.93
N THR A 515 -33.60 -22.99 0.82
CA THR A 515 -33.13 -24.38 0.65
C THR A 515 -32.43 -24.55 -0.71
N GLN A 516 -32.93 -23.90 -1.77
CA GLN A 516 -32.27 -23.92 -3.09
C GLN A 516 -30.91 -23.20 -3.05
N ALA A 517 -30.80 -22.07 -2.34
CA ALA A 517 -29.53 -21.35 -2.18
C ALA A 517 -28.46 -22.22 -1.49
N ASP A 518 -28.83 -22.87 -0.39
CA ASP A 518 -27.92 -23.75 0.35
C ASP A 518 -27.53 -24.99 -0.48
N ALA A 519 -28.45 -25.53 -1.27
CA ALA A 519 -28.16 -26.63 -2.19
C ALA A 519 -27.18 -26.24 -3.32
N LEU A 520 -27.18 -24.97 -3.74
CA LEU A 520 -26.30 -24.46 -4.80
C LEU A 520 -24.85 -24.31 -4.29
N SER A 521 -24.68 -23.62 -3.17
CA SER A 521 -23.37 -23.34 -2.58
C SER A 521 -23.49 -23.48 -1.06
N GLY A 522 -23.15 -24.64 -0.52
CA GLY A 522 -23.42 -24.97 0.89
C GLY A 522 -22.90 -23.90 1.85
N GLY A 523 -23.80 -23.31 2.64
CA GLY A 523 -23.53 -22.20 3.55
C GLY A 523 -23.67 -20.80 2.98
N TRP A 524 -23.93 -20.63 1.68
CA TRP A 524 -24.36 -19.35 1.12
C TRP A 524 -25.76 -19.00 1.61
N ARG A 525 -25.92 -17.80 2.18
CA ARG A 525 -27.24 -17.27 2.50
C ARG A 525 -27.39 -15.88 1.90
N ALA A 526 -28.32 -15.72 0.96
CA ALA A 526 -28.69 -14.42 0.42
C ALA A 526 -29.60 -13.61 1.39
N ALA A 527 -29.32 -13.70 2.69
CA ALA A 527 -30.09 -13.00 3.71
C ALA A 527 -29.80 -11.49 3.65
N GLY A 528 -30.86 -10.67 3.61
CA GLY A 528 -30.73 -9.22 3.50
C GLY A 528 -30.23 -8.72 2.16
N TRP A 529 -30.35 -9.53 1.10
CA TRP A 529 -30.13 -9.09 -0.28
C TRP A 529 -31.32 -8.26 -0.77
N SER A 530 -31.06 -7.24 -1.58
CA SER A 530 -32.09 -6.51 -2.32
C SER A 530 -32.28 -7.05 -3.74
N ILE A 531 -33.36 -6.62 -4.41
CA ILE A 531 -33.60 -6.89 -5.83
C ILE A 531 -32.43 -6.39 -6.70
N ASP A 532 -31.92 -5.16 -6.47
CA ASP A 532 -30.80 -4.64 -7.26
C ASP A 532 -29.48 -5.37 -7.00
N GLU A 533 -29.19 -5.79 -5.76
CA GLU A 533 -28.01 -6.61 -5.46
C GLU A 533 -28.08 -7.97 -6.16
N THR A 534 -29.27 -8.57 -6.20
CA THR A 534 -29.53 -9.84 -6.89
C THR A 534 -29.34 -9.68 -8.40
N ALA A 535 -29.85 -8.60 -8.98
CA ALA A 535 -29.68 -8.29 -10.40
C ALA A 535 -28.22 -7.96 -10.76
N ARG A 536 -27.51 -7.18 -9.93
CA ARG A 536 -26.08 -6.90 -10.09
C ARG A 536 -25.25 -8.18 -10.04
N THR A 537 -25.56 -9.07 -9.10
CA THR A 537 -24.92 -10.40 -9.04
C THR A 537 -25.20 -11.22 -10.30
N ARG A 538 -26.43 -11.16 -10.83
CA ARG A 538 -26.78 -11.83 -12.08
C ARG A 538 -26.01 -11.28 -13.30
N LEU A 539 -25.75 -9.97 -13.33
CA LEU A 539 -24.91 -9.32 -14.33
C LEU A 539 -23.43 -9.70 -14.17
N LEU A 540 -22.92 -9.83 -12.94
CA LEU A 540 -21.57 -10.35 -12.69
C LEU A 540 -21.41 -11.78 -13.19
N LEU A 541 -22.40 -12.65 -12.96
CA LEU A 541 -22.41 -14.01 -13.52
C LEU A 541 -22.40 -13.99 -15.05
N ALA A 542 -23.19 -13.11 -15.69
CA ALA A 542 -23.16 -12.94 -17.14
C ALA A 542 -21.78 -12.51 -17.65
N ALA A 543 -21.08 -11.64 -16.90
CA ALA A 543 -19.73 -11.20 -17.26
C ALA A 543 -18.68 -12.30 -17.20
N THR A 544 -18.93 -13.40 -16.49
CA THR A 544 -18.04 -14.59 -16.52
C THR A 544 -18.09 -15.33 -17.86
N GLU A 545 -19.17 -15.15 -18.63
CA GLU A 545 -19.35 -15.73 -19.97
C GLU A 545 -18.77 -14.83 -21.08
N ALA A 546 -18.47 -13.57 -20.76
CA ALA A 546 -17.95 -12.60 -21.70
C ALA A 546 -16.52 -12.96 -22.16
N PRO A 547 -16.13 -12.63 -23.41
CA PRO A 547 -14.77 -12.80 -23.91
C PRO A 547 -13.78 -11.76 -23.32
N LEU A 548 -13.75 -11.62 -21.99
CA LEU A 548 -12.92 -10.71 -21.21
C LEU A 548 -12.29 -11.45 -20.03
N ASP A 549 -11.16 -10.95 -19.53
CA ASP A 549 -10.63 -11.43 -18.24
C ASP A 549 -11.56 -10.97 -17.11
N PHE A 550 -12.38 -11.90 -16.61
CA PHE A 550 -13.32 -11.63 -15.54
C PHE A 550 -12.62 -11.26 -14.22
N GLY A 551 -11.46 -11.86 -13.92
CA GLY A 551 -10.72 -11.57 -12.68
C GLY A 551 -10.22 -10.14 -12.65
N GLU A 552 -9.60 -9.69 -13.75
CA GLU A 552 -9.20 -8.28 -13.89
C GLU A 552 -10.42 -7.34 -13.89
N THR A 553 -11.50 -7.73 -14.56
CA THR A 553 -12.73 -6.93 -14.62
C THR A 553 -13.35 -6.77 -13.23
N PHE A 554 -13.36 -7.82 -12.41
CA PHE A 554 -13.86 -7.78 -11.04
C PHE A 554 -13.02 -6.86 -10.15
N VAL A 555 -11.69 -6.91 -10.25
CA VAL A 555 -10.80 -5.99 -9.50
C VAL A 555 -11.01 -4.55 -9.93
N ASP A 556 -11.17 -4.31 -11.23
CA ASP A 556 -11.44 -2.98 -11.77
C ASP A 556 -12.77 -2.42 -11.24
N LEU A 557 -13.82 -3.25 -11.20
CA LEU A 557 -15.10 -2.91 -10.58
C LEU A 557 -14.95 -2.54 -9.10
N CYS A 558 -14.25 -3.38 -8.31
CA CYS A 558 -14.02 -3.10 -6.89
C CYS A 558 -13.22 -1.81 -6.64
N ARG A 559 -12.40 -1.35 -7.59
CA ARG A 559 -11.61 -0.12 -7.45
C ARG A 559 -12.45 1.14 -7.49
N TYR A 560 -13.53 1.13 -8.28
CA TYR A 560 -14.38 2.31 -8.53
C TYR A 560 -15.77 2.20 -7.89
N ALA A 561 -16.09 1.05 -7.31
CA ALA A 561 -17.35 0.78 -6.64
C ALA A 561 -17.59 1.74 -5.46
N ASP A 562 -18.85 2.18 -5.31
CA ASP A 562 -19.28 2.74 -4.04
C ASP A 562 -19.37 1.65 -2.95
N LEU A 563 -19.73 2.03 -1.72
CA LEU A 563 -19.79 1.09 -0.60
C LEU A 563 -20.84 -0.03 -0.83
N SER A 564 -22.01 0.30 -1.38
CA SER A 564 -23.08 -0.66 -1.62
C SER A 564 -22.70 -1.63 -2.74
N GLU A 565 -22.08 -1.13 -3.81
CA GLU A 565 -21.53 -1.94 -4.90
C GLU A 565 -20.43 -2.86 -4.39
N THR A 566 -19.51 -2.34 -3.58
CA THR A 566 -18.43 -3.12 -2.98
C THR A 566 -18.96 -4.29 -2.15
N ILE A 567 -19.97 -4.03 -1.30
CA ILE A 567 -20.64 -5.06 -0.49
C ILE A 567 -21.31 -6.11 -1.39
N CYS A 568 -22.03 -5.67 -2.41
CA CYS A 568 -22.67 -6.55 -3.39
C CYS A 568 -21.65 -7.46 -4.09
N TYR A 569 -20.54 -6.91 -4.55
CA TYR A 569 -19.53 -7.65 -5.32
C TYR A 569 -18.83 -8.70 -4.46
N TYR A 570 -18.49 -8.38 -3.22
CA TYR A 570 -17.91 -9.37 -2.31
C TYR A 570 -18.91 -10.43 -1.84
N ARG A 571 -20.19 -10.08 -1.66
CA ARG A 571 -21.25 -11.08 -1.41
C ARG A 571 -21.47 -12.00 -2.62
N ALA A 572 -21.37 -11.45 -3.84
CA ALA A 572 -21.53 -12.21 -5.07
C ALA A 572 -20.50 -13.33 -5.22
N THR A 573 -19.30 -13.21 -4.64
CA THR A 573 -18.25 -14.24 -4.75
C THR A 573 -18.71 -15.60 -4.23
N ALA A 574 -19.70 -15.65 -3.34
CA ALA A 574 -20.30 -16.89 -2.84
C ALA A 574 -20.76 -17.87 -3.95
N ILE A 575 -21.06 -17.32 -5.14
CA ILE A 575 -21.56 -18.06 -6.30
C ILE A 575 -20.79 -17.76 -7.60
N LEU A 576 -19.70 -16.98 -7.54
CA LEU A 576 -18.82 -16.75 -8.69
C LEU A 576 -17.82 -17.92 -8.85
N PRO A 577 -17.33 -18.17 -10.07
CA PRO A 577 -16.27 -19.14 -10.28
C PRO A 577 -14.99 -18.71 -9.56
N TRP A 578 -14.21 -19.70 -9.09
CA TRP A 578 -12.91 -19.41 -8.50
C TRP A 578 -11.98 -18.73 -9.53
N ASN A 579 -11.30 -17.69 -9.08
CA ASN A 579 -10.33 -16.95 -9.88
C ASN A 579 -9.21 -16.45 -8.94
N PRO A 580 -7.92 -16.65 -9.27
CA PRO A 580 -6.82 -16.28 -8.40
C PRO A 580 -6.72 -14.76 -8.16
N THR A 581 -7.10 -13.94 -9.14
CA THR A 581 -7.14 -12.48 -9.03
C THR A 581 -8.25 -12.04 -8.07
N ILE A 582 -9.42 -12.70 -8.13
CA ILE A 582 -10.52 -12.47 -7.17
C ILE A 582 -10.13 -12.93 -5.77
N ASP A 583 -9.44 -14.07 -5.64
CA ASP A 583 -8.98 -14.55 -4.32
C ASP A 583 -7.99 -13.58 -3.66
N ALA A 584 -7.06 -13.02 -4.44
CA ALA A 584 -6.17 -11.96 -3.96
C ALA A 584 -6.95 -10.72 -3.52
N GLN A 585 -7.93 -10.29 -4.33
CA GLN A 585 -8.81 -9.16 -4.00
C GLN A 585 -9.63 -9.39 -2.72
N MET A 586 -10.13 -10.61 -2.50
CA MET A 586 -10.82 -11.00 -1.26
C MET A 586 -9.88 -10.92 -0.05
N GLY A 587 -8.60 -11.24 -0.23
CA GLY A 587 -7.55 -11.02 0.77
C GLY A 587 -7.33 -9.53 1.11
N GLU A 588 -7.35 -8.65 0.11
CA GLU A 588 -7.29 -7.19 0.34
C GLU A 588 -8.52 -6.65 1.05
N ALA A 589 -9.71 -7.13 0.66
CA ALA A 589 -10.98 -6.73 1.27
C ALA A 589 -11.04 -7.04 2.78
N LEU A 590 -10.44 -8.16 3.20
CA LEU A 590 -10.28 -8.48 4.62
C LEU A 590 -9.46 -7.46 5.40
N ARG A 591 -8.59 -6.66 4.76
CA ARG A 591 -7.78 -5.62 5.43
C ARG A 591 -8.54 -4.31 5.60
N SER A 592 -9.71 -4.15 4.98
CA SER A 592 -10.54 -2.96 5.12
C SER A 592 -10.93 -2.67 6.57
N ASN A 593 -10.90 -1.39 6.96
CA ASN A 593 -11.43 -0.93 8.26
C ASN A 593 -12.95 -0.71 8.24
N VAL A 594 -13.58 -0.85 7.07
CA VAL A 594 -15.03 -0.76 6.93
C VAL A 594 -15.64 -2.11 7.30
N ARG A 595 -16.28 -2.18 8.48
CA ARG A 595 -16.90 -3.40 9.00
C ARG A 595 -17.82 -4.10 7.99
N ALA A 596 -18.68 -3.34 7.30
CA ALA A 596 -19.60 -3.91 6.32
C ALA A 596 -18.89 -4.60 5.14
N VAL A 597 -17.71 -4.11 4.73
CA VAL A 597 -16.91 -4.73 3.67
C VAL A 597 -16.27 -6.03 4.16
N PHE A 598 -15.74 -6.03 5.39
CA PHE A 598 -15.24 -7.25 6.02
C PHE A 598 -16.35 -8.31 6.15
N GLU A 599 -17.53 -7.91 6.61
CA GLU A 599 -18.68 -8.80 6.79
C GLU A 599 -19.22 -9.33 5.46
N ALA A 600 -19.15 -8.56 4.37
CA ALA A 600 -19.51 -9.03 3.02
C ALA A 600 -18.63 -10.21 2.54
N VAL A 601 -17.38 -10.26 3.00
CA VAL A 601 -16.45 -11.35 2.71
C VAL A 601 -16.64 -12.52 3.68
N ALA A 602 -16.83 -12.23 4.97
CA ALA A 602 -16.76 -13.24 6.03
C ALA A 602 -18.11 -13.89 6.40
N HIS A 603 -19.22 -13.18 6.22
CA HIS A 603 -20.55 -13.65 6.63
C HIS A 603 -21.32 -14.27 5.48
N ASP A 604 -21.94 -15.42 5.76
CA ASP A 604 -22.86 -16.11 4.83
C ASP A 604 -22.24 -16.34 3.43
N ASN A 605 -20.91 -16.38 3.38
CA ASN A 605 -20.09 -16.50 2.18
C ASN A 605 -19.17 -17.72 2.32
N PRO A 606 -19.33 -18.75 1.47
CA PRO A 606 -18.50 -19.94 1.53
C PRO A 606 -17.09 -19.75 0.95
N TRP A 607 -16.80 -18.62 0.29
CA TRP A 607 -15.51 -18.37 -0.37
C TRP A 607 -14.31 -18.52 0.58
N PRO A 608 -14.28 -17.89 1.77
CA PRO A 608 -13.16 -18.05 2.70
C PRO A 608 -12.92 -19.51 3.09
N ARG A 609 -13.99 -20.28 3.31
CA ARG A 609 -13.90 -21.70 3.67
C ARG A 609 -13.26 -22.52 2.56
N GLN A 610 -13.62 -22.22 1.32
CA GLN A 610 -13.21 -22.97 0.14
C GLN A 610 -11.79 -22.60 -0.33
N HIS A 611 -11.38 -21.34 -0.18
CA HIS A 611 -10.23 -20.80 -0.91
C HIS A 611 -9.14 -20.21 -0.04
N PHE A 612 -9.43 -19.71 1.16
CA PHE A 612 -8.37 -19.14 2.00
C PHE A 612 -7.49 -20.23 2.58
N ASP A 613 -6.18 -19.98 2.56
CA ASP A 613 -5.22 -20.75 3.35
C ASP A 613 -5.48 -20.61 4.86
N GLU A 614 -4.84 -21.47 5.66
CA GLU A 614 -5.01 -21.50 7.11
C GLU A 614 -4.61 -20.18 7.79
N GLN A 615 -3.54 -19.54 7.31
CA GLN A 615 -3.05 -18.30 7.89
C GLN A 615 -4.08 -17.17 7.69
N ARG A 616 -4.54 -16.96 6.46
CA ARG A 616 -5.54 -15.95 6.10
C ARG A 616 -6.87 -16.21 6.81
N TRP A 617 -7.28 -17.48 6.90
CA TRP A 617 -8.46 -17.88 7.67
C TRP A 617 -8.33 -17.51 9.15
N ASN A 618 -7.22 -17.88 9.79
CA ASN A 618 -6.99 -17.60 11.21
C ASN A 618 -6.98 -16.09 11.49
N GLN A 619 -6.34 -15.31 10.61
CA GLN A 619 -6.32 -13.84 10.71
C GLN A 619 -7.71 -13.21 10.51
N MET A 620 -8.54 -13.77 9.62
CA MET A 620 -9.93 -13.33 9.44
C MET A 620 -10.74 -13.54 10.72
N VAL A 621 -10.64 -14.71 11.35
CA VAL A 621 -11.35 -15.01 12.62
C VAL A 621 -10.88 -14.08 13.75
N LEU A 622 -9.57 -13.89 13.90
CA LEU A 622 -9.01 -12.98 14.90
C LEU A 622 -9.48 -11.53 14.66
N LYS A 623 -9.47 -11.07 13.41
CA LYS A 623 -9.93 -9.73 13.04
C LYS A 623 -11.40 -9.52 13.40
N ALA A 624 -12.27 -10.49 13.13
CA ALA A 624 -13.68 -10.40 13.49
C ALA A 624 -13.87 -10.16 15.00
N LEU A 625 -13.11 -10.86 15.83
CA LEU A 625 -13.12 -10.66 17.29
C LEU A 625 -12.58 -9.29 17.71
N PHE A 626 -11.62 -8.74 16.97
CA PHE A 626 -11.06 -7.41 17.22
C PHE A 626 -12.05 -6.28 16.86
N ILE A 627 -12.74 -6.40 15.73
CA ILE A 627 -13.73 -5.41 15.26
C ILE A 627 -15.16 -5.67 15.77
N GLU A 628 -15.30 -6.61 16.71
CA GLU A 628 -16.58 -7.02 17.33
C GLU A 628 -17.65 -7.49 16.31
N SER A 629 -17.20 -8.16 15.25
CA SER A 629 -18.04 -8.82 14.26
C SER A 629 -18.37 -10.26 14.69
N PRO A 630 -19.65 -10.70 14.67
CA PRO A 630 -20.06 -12.05 15.08
C PRO A 630 -19.39 -13.15 14.26
N LEU A 631 -19.13 -14.30 14.88
CA LEU A 631 -18.52 -15.46 14.22
C LEU A 631 -19.56 -16.47 13.74
N TRP A 632 -20.77 -16.47 14.30
CA TRP A 632 -21.84 -17.40 13.92
C TRP A 632 -22.22 -17.37 12.42
N PRO A 633 -22.10 -16.26 11.65
CA PRO A 633 -22.36 -16.26 10.21
C PRO A 633 -21.22 -16.87 9.37
N PHE A 634 -20.06 -17.21 9.97
CA PHE A 634 -18.92 -17.74 9.24
C PHE A 634 -19.22 -19.17 8.77
N VAL A 635 -19.13 -19.38 7.47
CA VAL A 635 -19.37 -20.68 6.85
C VAL A 635 -18.18 -21.60 7.10
N GLY A 636 -18.42 -22.78 7.69
CA GLY A 636 -17.37 -23.78 7.96
C GLY A 636 -16.44 -23.46 9.12
N LEU A 637 -16.86 -22.61 10.06
CA LEU A 637 -16.02 -22.24 11.20
C LEU A 637 -15.58 -23.45 12.04
N ASP A 638 -16.48 -24.39 12.30
CA ASP A 638 -16.16 -25.61 13.05
C ASP A 638 -15.21 -26.54 12.27
N GLU A 639 -15.32 -26.58 10.94
CA GLU A 639 -14.49 -27.42 10.05
C GLU A 639 -13.06 -26.88 9.92
N ARG A 640 -12.91 -25.54 9.93
CA ARG A 640 -11.64 -24.84 9.69
C ARG A 640 -10.94 -24.40 10.97
N ALA A 641 -11.59 -24.52 12.13
CA ALA A 641 -10.93 -24.36 13.42
C ALA A 641 -9.75 -25.34 13.53
N ASN A 642 -8.66 -24.88 14.13
CA ASN A 642 -7.41 -25.62 14.20
C ASN A 642 -6.62 -25.24 15.46
N ALA A 643 -5.60 -26.04 15.78
CA ALA A 643 -4.79 -25.87 16.99
C ALA A 643 -4.06 -24.52 17.04
N GLU A 644 -3.57 -24.02 15.90
CA GLU A 644 -2.89 -22.73 15.85
C GLU A 644 -3.86 -21.56 16.11
N LEU A 645 -5.07 -21.62 15.54
CA LEU A 645 -6.12 -20.67 15.85
C LEU A 645 -6.48 -20.71 17.35
N ALA A 646 -6.62 -21.90 17.93
CA ALA A 646 -6.89 -22.03 19.37
C ALA A 646 -5.78 -21.41 20.23
N ARG A 647 -4.51 -21.58 19.84
CA ARG A 647 -3.36 -20.94 20.51
C ARG A 647 -3.41 -19.42 20.41
N ILE A 648 -3.63 -18.87 19.21
CA ILE A 648 -3.78 -17.43 18.99
C ILE A 648 -4.92 -16.85 19.83
N LEU A 649 -6.05 -17.56 19.87
CA LEU A 649 -7.22 -17.12 20.62
C LEU A 649 -7.03 -17.23 22.12
N HIS A 650 -6.26 -18.19 22.62
CA HIS A 650 -5.87 -18.29 24.02
C HIS A 650 -4.97 -17.11 24.43
N ASP A 651 -3.97 -16.76 23.62
CA ASP A 651 -3.14 -15.58 23.87
C ASP A 651 -4.01 -14.30 23.90
N TYR A 652 -4.98 -14.21 22.98
CA TYR A 652 -5.95 -13.11 22.95
C TYR A 652 -6.87 -13.08 24.18
N THR A 653 -7.33 -14.22 24.72
CA THR A 653 -8.14 -14.21 25.95
C THR A 653 -7.35 -13.69 27.14
N HIS A 654 -6.07 -14.06 27.27
CA HIS A 654 -5.17 -13.54 28.31
C HIS A 654 -4.96 -12.03 28.20
N GLU A 655 -4.68 -11.50 27.00
CA GLU A 655 -4.54 -10.06 26.77
C GLU A 655 -5.82 -9.31 27.16
N ARG A 656 -6.98 -9.79 26.69
CA ARG A 656 -8.27 -9.14 26.97
C ARG A 656 -8.60 -9.14 28.45
N ARG A 657 -8.35 -10.26 29.16
CA ARG A 657 -8.56 -10.34 30.63
C ARG A 657 -7.62 -9.44 31.40
N ALA A 658 -6.34 -9.41 31.04
CA ALA A 658 -5.36 -8.50 31.66
C ALA A 658 -5.76 -7.02 31.50
N ALA A 659 -6.40 -6.69 30.37
CA ALA A 659 -6.93 -5.36 30.09
C ALA A 659 -8.34 -5.09 30.67
N GLY A 660 -8.95 -6.04 31.39
CA GLY A 660 -10.31 -5.92 31.94
C GLY A 660 -11.41 -5.84 30.87
N ARG A 661 -11.14 -6.28 29.64
CA ARG A 661 -12.09 -6.23 28.52
C ARG A 661 -12.92 -7.52 28.43
N LYS A 662 -14.16 -7.41 27.95
CA LYS A 662 -15.08 -8.56 27.79
C LYS A 662 -14.61 -9.53 26.69
N ILE A 663 -14.61 -10.83 26.95
CA ILE A 663 -14.36 -11.87 25.94
C ILE A 663 -15.69 -12.19 25.24
N ARG A 664 -15.67 -12.30 23.90
CA ARG A 664 -16.86 -12.76 23.17
C ARG A 664 -16.96 -14.27 23.26
N PRO A 665 -18.10 -14.83 23.72
CA PRO A 665 -18.22 -16.27 23.96
C PRO A 665 -18.01 -17.13 22.70
N GLU A 666 -18.30 -16.59 21.51
CA GLU A 666 -18.07 -17.27 20.23
C GLU A 666 -16.59 -17.63 19.99
N LEU A 667 -15.63 -17.00 20.67
CA LEU A 667 -14.21 -17.37 20.61
C LEU A 667 -14.01 -18.83 21.03
N TRP A 668 -14.73 -19.29 22.06
CA TRP A 668 -14.63 -20.64 22.60
C TRP A 668 -15.02 -21.71 21.58
N ARG A 669 -15.83 -21.36 20.57
CA ARG A 669 -16.16 -22.23 19.42
C ARG A 669 -14.92 -22.71 18.69
N CYS A 670 -13.93 -21.84 18.53
CA CYS A 670 -12.71 -22.13 17.79
C CYS A 670 -11.60 -22.68 18.70
N LEU A 671 -11.61 -22.31 19.98
CA LEU A 671 -10.57 -22.69 20.94
C LEU A 671 -10.83 -24.05 21.59
N ALA A 672 -12.03 -24.26 22.15
CA ALA A 672 -12.31 -25.40 23.01
C ALA A 672 -12.11 -26.78 22.34
N PRO A 673 -12.49 -27.01 21.06
CA PRO A 673 -12.30 -28.30 20.40
C PRO A 673 -10.83 -28.70 20.21
N HIS A 674 -9.91 -27.73 20.23
CA HIS A 674 -8.48 -27.93 19.97
C HIS A 674 -7.60 -27.61 21.19
N ALA A 675 -8.20 -27.44 22.36
CA ALA A 675 -7.47 -27.13 23.58
C ALA A 675 -6.56 -28.28 24.01
N SER A 676 -5.36 -27.93 24.48
CA SER A 676 -4.36 -28.86 25.03
C SER A 676 -3.56 -28.19 26.15
N GLY A 677 -2.97 -28.99 27.03
CA GLY A 677 -2.10 -28.48 28.10
C GLY A 677 -2.79 -27.45 29.00
N ALA A 678 -2.19 -26.26 29.14
CA ALA A 678 -2.68 -25.20 30.02
C ALA A 678 -4.09 -24.68 29.65
N MET A 679 -4.48 -24.77 28.38
CA MET A 679 -5.81 -24.33 27.92
C MET A 679 -6.94 -25.13 28.59
N LEU A 680 -6.71 -26.41 28.90
CA LEU A 680 -7.74 -27.27 29.49
C LEU A 680 -8.10 -26.86 30.92
N ALA A 681 -7.12 -26.40 31.69
CA ALA A 681 -7.34 -25.89 33.04
C ALA A 681 -8.18 -24.60 32.98
N GLU A 682 -7.92 -23.73 32.01
CA GLU A 682 -8.70 -22.52 31.79
C GLU A 682 -10.14 -22.83 31.36
N LEU A 683 -10.34 -23.77 30.44
CA LEU A 683 -11.68 -24.18 30.03
C LEU A 683 -12.51 -24.72 31.21
N ARG A 684 -11.87 -25.53 32.06
CA ARG A 684 -12.51 -26.05 33.28
C ARG A 684 -12.91 -24.91 34.22
N ASP A 685 -11.99 -23.99 34.49
CA ASP A 685 -12.26 -22.84 35.36
C ASP A 685 -13.42 -21.98 34.82
N VAL A 686 -13.45 -21.71 33.51
CA VAL A 686 -14.54 -20.92 32.92
C VAL A 686 -15.89 -21.64 33.00
N VAL A 687 -15.93 -22.98 32.90
CA VAL A 687 -17.17 -23.76 33.08
C VAL A 687 -17.64 -23.78 34.53
N GLU A 688 -16.71 -23.89 35.48
CA GLU A 688 -17.02 -24.03 36.91
C GLU A 688 -17.28 -22.69 37.62
N THR A 689 -16.55 -21.64 37.25
CA THR A 689 -16.52 -20.36 37.96
C THR A 689 -16.71 -19.13 37.06
N GLY A 690 -16.67 -19.32 35.73
CA GLY A 690 -16.73 -18.25 34.74
C GLY A 690 -18.12 -17.69 34.46
N ARG A 691 -18.20 -16.81 33.45
CA ARG A 691 -19.46 -16.19 33.04
C ARG A 691 -20.36 -17.19 32.33
N ALA A 692 -21.67 -17.11 32.57
CA ALA A 692 -22.65 -18.07 32.05
C ALA A 692 -22.64 -18.24 30.52
N HIS A 693 -22.45 -17.15 29.75
CA HIS A 693 -22.39 -17.22 28.29
C HIS A 693 -21.08 -17.84 27.78
N GLU A 694 -19.97 -17.65 28.49
CA GLU A 694 -18.69 -18.32 28.17
C GLU A 694 -18.78 -19.81 28.48
N ALA A 695 -19.34 -20.18 29.65
CA ALA A 695 -19.59 -21.57 30.02
C ALA A 695 -20.52 -22.28 29.01
N LEU A 696 -21.59 -21.60 28.56
CA LEU A 696 -22.49 -22.11 27.51
C LEU A 696 -21.77 -22.34 26.18
N ALA A 697 -20.89 -21.41 25.77
CA ALA A 697 -20.12 -21.56 24.55
C ALA A 697 -19.10 -22.71 24.63
N ILE A 698 -18.40 -22.86 25.75
CA ILE A 698 -17.48 -23.98 25.98
C ILE A 698 -18.24 -25.30 25.97
N ALA A 699 -19.38 -25.39 26.67
CA ALA A 699 -20.21 -26.59 26.68
C ALA A 699 -20.80 -26.92 25.30
N ARG A 700 -21.03 -25.92 24.44
CA ARG A 700 -21.45 -26.13 23.04
C ARG A 700 -20.30 -26.61 22.15
N ALA A 701 -19.09 -26.11 22.39
CA ALA A 701 -17.92 -26.33 21.55
C ALA A 701 -17.16 -27.61 21.89
N LEU A 702 -16.98 -27.96 23.17
CA LEU A 702 -16.23 -29.15 23.61
C LEU A 702 -16.66 -30.46 22.93
N PRO A 703 -17.96 -30.73 22.69
CA PRO A 703 -18.39 -31.92 21.96
C PRO A 703 -17.93 -31.99 20.49
N LEU A 704 -17.41 -30.90 19.92
CA LEU A 704 -16.83 -30.85 18.57
C LEU A 704 -15.37 -31.33 18.55
N ALA A 705 -14.75 -31.57 19.71
CA ALA A 705 -13.37 -32.04 19.81
C ALA A 705 -13.18 -33.39 19.11
N ALA A 706 -12.03 -33.57 18.46
CA ALA A 706 -11.70 -34.82 17.80
C ALA A 706 -11.65 -35.98 18.80
N ALA A 707 -12.19 -37.14 18.42
CA ALA A 707 -12.19 -38.32 19.29
C ALA A 707 -10.77 -38.70 19.72
N GLY A 708 -10.57 -38.86 21.03
CA GLY A 708 -9.26 -39.17 21.63
C GLY A 708 -8.35 -37.98 21.89
N SER A 709 -8.76 -36.74 21.57
CA SER A 709 -8.05 -35.53 21.97
C SER A 709 -8.20 -35.24 23.47
N GLU A 710 -7.28 -34.44 24.03
CA GLU A 710 -7.36 -34.00 25.43
C GLU A 710 -8.66 -33.20 25.72
N ALA A 711 -9.11 -32.39 24.75
CA ALA A 711 -10.39 -31.68 24.84
C ALA A 711 -11.61 -32.63 24.88
N ALA A 712 -11.58 -33.74 24.14
CA ALA A 712 -12.63 -34.75 24.20
C ALA A 712 -12.65 -35.48 25.56
N VAL A 713 -11.48 -35.72 26.16
CA VAL A 713 -11.38 -36.25 27.53
C VAL A 713 -12.00 -35.27 28.53
N LEU A 714 -11.63 -33.98 28.45
CA LEU A 714 -12.21 -32.94 29.30
C LEU A 714 -13.75 -32.86 29.16
N CYS A 715 -14.27 -32.98 27.94
CA CYS A 715 -15.72 -33.03 27.69
C CYS A 715 -16.39 -34.19 28.45
N SER A 716 -15.79 -35.39 28.42
CA SER A 716 -16.33 -36.58 29.11
C SER A 716 -16.31 -36.46 30.64
N GLU A 717 -15.42 -35.64 31.19
CA GLU A 717 -15.33 -35.36 32.62
C GLU A 717 -16.33 -34.28 33.08
N LEU A 718 -16.53 -33.23 32.27
CA LEU A 718 -17.39 -32.10 32.60
C LEU A 718 -18.88 -32.36 32.35
N GLU A 719 -19.23 -33.12 31.30
CA GLU A 719 -20.63 -33.30 30.92
C GLU A 719 -21.48 -33.98 32.01
N PRO A 720 -21.03 -35.04 32.71
CA PRO A 720 -21.82 -35.66 33.77
C PRO A 720 -22.06 -34.72 34.98
N THR A 721 -21.06 -33.91 35.33
CA THR A 721 -21.11 -32.99 36.47
C THR A 721 -21.90 -31.71 36.16
N HIS A 722 -21.90 -31.26 34.89
CA HIS A 722 -22.57 -30.04 34.43
C HIS A 722 -23.69 -30.34 33.40
N LYS A 723 -24.41 -31.46 33.58
CA LYS A 723 -25.38 -31.98 32.60
C LYS A 723 -26.39 -30.95 32.09
N ALA A 724 -26.98 -30.14 32.99
CA ALA A 724 -27.97 -29.13 32.63
C ALA A 724 -27.38 -28.02 31.70
N LEU A 725 -26.11 -27.66 31.89
CA LEU A 725 -25.41 -26.69 31.05
C LEU A 725 -25.23 -27.24 29.63
N PHE A 726 -24.75 -28.48 29.50
CA PHE A 726 -24.54 -29.14 28.20
C PHE A 726 -25.85 -29.42 27.46
N GLU A 727 -26.91 -29.83 28.16
CA GLU A 727 -28.25 -29.98 27.58
C GLU A 727 -28.79 -28.65 27.06
N ARG A 728 -28.64 -27.57 27.85
CA ARG A 728 -29.02 -26.23 27.41
C ARG A 728 -28.18 -25.75 26.23
N ALA A 729 -26.87 -25.92 26.27
CA ALA A 729 -25.98 -25.52 25.18
C ALA A 729 -26.40 -26.19 23.87
N ARG A 730 -26.71 -27.49 23.89
CA ARG A 730 -27.20 -28.23 22.70
C ARG A 730 -28.53 -27.72 22.14
N ALA A 731 -29.37 -27.13 22.97
CA ALA A 731 -30.65 -26.56 22.55
C ALA A 731 -30.52 -25.17 21.89
N LEU A 732 -29.35 -24.53 21.98
CA LEU A 732 -29.08 -23.20 21.43
C LEU A 732 -28.19 -23.27 20.18
N ASP A 733 -28.47 -22.39 19.23
CA ASP A 733 -27.55 -22.10 18.13
C ASP A 733 -26.49 -21.05 18.53
N TRP A 734 -25.48 -20.87 17.68
CA TRP A 734 -24.39 -19.94 17.96
C TRP A 734 -24.83 -18.47 17.97
N ALA A 735 -25.88 -18.10 17.24
CA ALA A 735 -26.42 -16.75 17.27
C ALA A 735 -27.13 -16.48 18.61
N GLN A 736 -27.86 -17.46 19.14
CA GLN A 736 -28.50 -17.40 20.45
C GLN A 736 -27.46 -17.35 21.58
N ILE A 737 -26.40 -18.17 21.51
CA ILE A 737 -25.30 -18.15 22.48
C ILE A 737 -24.57 -16.79 22.45
N ALA A 738 -24.28 -16.25 21.27
CA ALA A 738 -23.62 -14.95 21.11
C ALA A 738 -24.43 -13.78 21.69
N ASN A 739 -25.76 -13.88 21.66
CA ASN A 739 -26.70 -12.84 22.09
C ASN A 739 -27.31 -13.11 23.48
N THR A 740 -26.86 -14.13 24.21
CA THR A 740 -27.36 -14.40 25.56
C THR A 740 -26.82 -13.33 26.53
N GLU A 741 -27.71 -12.49 27.11
CA GLU A 741 -27.34 -11.51 28.13
C GLU A 741 -26.81 -12.16 29.42
N GLU A 742 -26.03 -11.43 30.22
CA GLU A 742 -25.30 -11.86 31.44
C GLU A 742 -26.17 -12.50 32.55
N THR A 743 -27.48 -12.69 32.37
CA THR A 743 -28.38 -13.19 33.39
C THR A 743 -28.60 -14.70 33.31
N LEU A 744 -27.97 -15.44 34.24
CA LEU A 744 -28.57 -16.65 34.80
C LEU A 744 -28.34 -16.70 36.32
N PRO A 745 -29.28 -17.29 37.07
CA PRO A 745 -29.33 -17.21 38.54
C PRO A 745 -28.15 -17.87 39.25
#